data_AF-A0A4D9CPH9-F1
#
_entry.id   AF-A0A4D9CPH9-F1
#
_cell.length_a   1.000
_cell.length_b   1.000
_cell.length_c   1.000
_cell.angle_alpha   90.00
_cell.angle_beta   90.00
_cell.angle_gamma   90.00
#
_symmetry.space_group_name_H-M   'P 1'
#
loop_
_entity.id
_entity.type
_entity.pdbx_description
1 polymer ?
#
loop_
_entity_poly.entity_id
_entity_poly.type
_entity_poly.pdbx_seq_one_letter_code
_entity_poly.pdbx_strand_id
1 'polypeptide(L)'
;MALSRRRGTLEPLSSSGFNQRQSMGMPSRGVSRTSLGPNFDKVSKPQGRASLHPSSSSSSFSSTTASSSLRNSNGPPRKSSTGLRKSTAYGSHVRQDPRPNTDKGYIQASIRGLINYLTDHNYDQPFSAKILQRPTAKDFTYIVSFLFRQVDGNFRITGKLEDEVLAFFKAMRYPFAISKASMQAVGTMHTWPTLLASITWMVELLTYDEEVQNDAANQAALAGSGSGCGSVDDFERADEKALFEYLGKAYKAFLDGDDDLYAQLEDSLVGSFETRCGEMQAQCQALETKIEDMRTEMAACHTRHAALPGLQQRHSDYLSDLGKFRSLIEQLTAHREGLAAKVEKREEELASLYRSLEDVRGEVGELKAVVAAQELSPEDVARMQQERARLDEALDKAREHKVKMHKTLWEAEIEVSRAVVDLETAAQTFNTKAAALNLIPITARNSNGIQYEMVVSKGAVSASAEPEELIGLDMKGLIRPSLAQIKNVMLDKVHEARTSVLKMLDEEAKTEEEVAEAVGELETLEGKVKKQEEGYKAEKARMEASMAEKSSNVDAVEEQVLHLRSKVLVDLETRTGRNHQRLAQLEAELGLEREEHEQASKAISESIMGALHALADHKEEVKRRLEEFREQCLQKRDKLLSLPEPMQ
;
A
#
# COMPACT_ATOMS: atom_id res chain seq x y z
N MET A 1 -61.62 -8.05 -8.90
CA MET A 1 -61.85 -8.58 -7.53
C MET A 1 -60.47 -8.93 -6.98
N ALA A 2 -59.96 -8.20 -5.98
CA ALA A 2 -60.27 -8.31 -4.56
C ALA A 2 -59.52 -9.48 -3.89
N LEU A 3 -58.95 -9.42 -2.67
CA LEU A 3 -58.43 -8.38 -1.76
C LEU A 3 -58.34 -9.05 -0.37
N SER A 4 -57.14 -9.40 0.11
CA SER A 4 -56.74 -9.38 1.54
C SER A 4 -55.25 -9.74 1.67
N ARG A 5 -54.38 -9.05 2.44
CA ARG A 5 -54.41 -8.63 3.86
C ARG A 5 -54.12 -9.82 4.82
N ARG A 6 -53.26 -9.71 5.86
CA ARG A 6 -52.43 -8.58 6.35
C ARG A 6 -51.29 -9.03 7.29
N ARG A 7 -50.45 -8.06 7.67
CA ARG A 7 -49.52 -7.97 8.84
C ARG A 7 -50.13 -8.53 10.16
N GLY A 8 -49.38 -8.88 11.22
CA GLY A 8 -47.91 -8.86 11.44
C GLY A 8 -47.52 -8.43 12.89
N THR A 9 -46.22 -8.50 13.22
CA THR A 9 -45.49 -7.88 14.38
C THR A 9 -45.92 -8.18 15.83
N LEU A 10 -44.98 -8.68 16.67
CA LEU A 10 -44.29 -7.84 17.69
C LEU A 10 -43.06 -8.52 18.35
N GLU A 11 -42.25 -7.69 18.99
CA GLU A 11 -40.87 -7.87 19.54
C GLU A 11 -40.92 -8.01 21.11
N PRO A 12 -39.88 -7.81 21.98
CA PRO A 12 -38.49 -7.29 21.79
C PRO A 12 -37.33 -8.00 22.60
N LEU A 13 -36.11 -7.43 22.49
CA LEU A 13 -34.89 -7.58 23.34
C LEU A 13 -34.14 -8.94 23.26
N SER A 14 -32.79 -9.03 23.24
CA SER A 14 -31.64 -8.10 23.15
C SER A 14 -30.35 -8.96 23.02
N SER A 15 -29.14 -8.55 22.62
CA SER A 15 -28.51 -7.35 22.01
C SER A 15 -27.10 -7.81 21.50
N SER A 16 -26.02 -7.07 21.16
CA SER A 16 -25.59 -5.65 21.16
C SER A 16 -24.45 -5.44 20.12
N GLY A 17 -23.41 -4.62 20.41
CA GLY A 17 -22.05 -4.69 19.78
C GLY A 17 -21.94 -4.46 18.26
N PHE A 18 -22.35 -3.33 17.68
CA PHE A 18 -21.70 -2.01 17.73
C PHE A 18 -20.48 -1.80 16.79
N ASN A 19 -20.78 -1.43 15.53
CA ASN A 19 -20.07 -0.46 14.66
C ASN A 19 -18.65 -0.79 14.12
N GLN A 20 -18.17 -0.19 13.01
CA GLN A 20 -18.48 1.15 12.49
C GLN A 20 -18.22 1.34 10.95
N ARG A 21 -19.21 1.91 10.22
CA ARG A 21 -19.10 2.69 8.94
C ARG A 21 -18.56 1.98 7.66
N GLN A 22 -19.05 2.14 6.42
CA GLN A 22 -19.92 3.10 5.66
C GLN A 22 -19.29 4.50 5.36
N SER A 23 -19.44 5.15 4.19
CA SER A 23 -20.38 4.98 3.05
C SER A 23 -19.91 5.70 1.74
N MET A 24 -20.40 5.27 0.57
CA MET A 24 -20.86 6.08 -0.61
C MET A 24 -19.91 7.06 -1.36
N GLY A 25 -20.12 7.21 -2.69
CA GLY A 25 -19.92 8.49 -3.40
C GLY A 25 -19.12 8.52 -4.72
N MET A 26 -19.82 8.47 -5.87
CA MET A 26 -19.39 8.95 -7.21
C MET A 26 -20.18 10.26 -7.52
N PRO A 27 -19.92 11.10 -8.58
CA PRO A 27 -19.23 10.79 -9.85
C PRO A 27 -18.40 11.92 -10.57
N SER A 28 -17.67 11.52 -11.63
CA SER A 28 -17.56 12.17 -12.98
C SER A 28 -16.97 13.60 -13.25
N ARG A 29 -15.95 13.62 -14.14
CA ARG A 29 -15.54 14.66 -15.14
C ARG A 29 -14.91 16.00 -14.64
N GLY A 30 -13.93 16.54 -15.39
CA GLY A 30 -13.19 17.78 -15.04
C GLY A 30 -12.42 18.48 -16.18
N VAL A 31 -11.31 17.90 -16.67
CA VAL A 31 -10.42 18.39 -17.77
C VAL A 31 -9.48 19.58 -17.48
N SER A 32 -8.16 19.37 -17.74
CA SER A 32 -7.06 20.37 -17.84
C SER A 32 -6.64 21.12 -16.54
N ARG A 33 -5.39 21.58 -16.35
CA ARG A 33 -4.22 21.75 -17.26
C ARG A 33 -2.88 21.68 -16.48
N THR A 34 -1.77 21.36 -17.16
CA THR A 34 -0.31 21.72 -16.94
C THR A 34 0.16 22.34 -15.59
N SER A 35 1.36 22.07 -15.03
CA SER A 35 2.57 21.29 -15.40
C SER A 35 3.40 21.05 -14.10
N LEU A 36 4.42 20.19 -13.97
CA LEU A 36 5.68 19.97 -14.72
C LEU A 36 6.13 18.48 -14.62
N GLY A 37 7.05 18.04 -15.49
CA GLY A 37 7.60 16.67 -15.54
C GLY A 37 9.02 16.53 -14.95
N PRO A 38 9.88 15.57 -15.40
CA PRO A 38 9.64 14.62 -16.51
C PRO A 38 10.08 13.14 -16.28
N ASN A 39 9.39 12.22 -16.98
CA ASN A 39 9.86 11.04 -17.75
C ASN A 39 10.83 10.00 -17.10
N PHE A 40 10.51 8.69 -17.05
CA PHE A 40 10.29 7.67 -18.13
C PHE A 40 11.62 7.06 -18.69
N ASP A 41 11.70 5.80 -19.17
CA ASP A 41 10.65 4.78 -19.38
C ASP A 41 11.08 3.28 -19.27
N LYS A 42 10.05 2.42 -19.24
CA LYS A 42 9.86 0.98 -19.59
C LYS A 42 11.03 0.05 -19.99
N VAL A 43 10.79 -1.23 -19.65
CA VAL A 43 11.44 -2.46 -20.18
C VAL A 43 10.51 -3.18 -21.16
N SER A 44 11.04 -3.77 -22.26
CA SER A 44 10.60 -5.07 -22.84
C SER A 44 11.49 -5.61 -23.98
N LYS A 45 12.15 -6.75 -23.71
CA LYS A 45 12.51 -7.97 -24.53
C LYS A 45 12.34 -7.99 -26.09
N PRO A 46 12.97 -8.95 -26.85
CA PRO A 46 13.61 -10.23 -26.43
C PRO A 46 14.97 -10.60 -27.11
N GLN A 47 15.39 -11.87 -26.93
CA GLN A 47 16.43 -12.68 -27.63
C GLN A 47 17.92 -12.49 -27.27
N GLY A 48 18.63 -13.62 -27.12
CA GLY A 48 20.07 -13.74 -26.82
C GLY A 48 20.42 -15.13 -26.25
N ARG A 49 21.54 -15.75 -26.69
CA ARG A 49 21.98 -17.12 -26.32
C ARG A 49 23.17 -17.11 -25.33
N ALA A 50 23.42 -18.28 -24.72
CA ALA A 50 24.67 -18.68 -24.05
C ALA A 50 25.00 -17.97 -22.71
N SER A 51 25.69 -18.58 -21.73
CA SER A 51 26.04 -19.99 -21.42
C SER A 51 26.56 -20.06 -19.97
N LEU A 52 26.69 -21.26 -19.38
CA LEU A 52 27.81 -21.73 -18.50
C LEU A 52 27.38 -22.76 -17.44
N HIS A 53 28.25 -23.74 -17.20
CA HIS A 53 28.41 -24.44 -15.91
C HIS A 53 29.92 -24.61 -15.63
N PRO A 54 30.40 -24.43 -14.38
CA PRO A 54 31.80 -24.62 -13.97
C PRO A 54 32.08 -26.10 -13.58
N SER A 55 33.27 -26.56 -13.15
CA SER A 55 34.68 -26.17 -13.33
C SER A 55 35.56 -27.30 -12.74
N SER A 56 36.80 -27.49 -13.21
CA SER A 56 37.82 -28.23 -12.43
C SER A 56 39.27 -27.89 -12.83
N SER A 57 40.11 -27.76 -11.81
CA SER A 57 41.57 -27.76 -11.79
C SER A 57 42.15 -29.18 -12.03
N SER A 58 43.44 -29.41 -12.35
CA SER A 58 44.58 -28.53 -12.68
C SER A 58 45.75 -29.36 -13.24
N SER A 59 46.56 -28.77 -14.14
CA SER A 59 47.99 -29.04 -14.40
C SER A 59 48.57 -30.47 -14.30
N SER A 60 49.24 -30.95 -15.36
CA SER A 60 50.72 -30.83 -15.46
C SER A 60 51.37 -31.52 -16.69
N PHE A 61 52.56 -31.02 -17.03
CA PHE A 61 53.72 -31.60 -17.76
C PHE A 61 53.68 -32.04 -19.25
N SER A 62 54.89 -31.96 -19.83
CA SER A 62 55.41 -32.42 -21.14
C SER A 62 54.69 -32.09 -22.45
N SER A 63 55.30 -31.18 -23.22
CA SER A 63 55.38 -31.29 -24.68
C SER A 63 56.84 -31.07 -25.11
N THR A 64 57.44 -32.05 -25.79
CA THR A 64 58.81 -31.97 -26.32
C THR A 64 58.79 -31.66 -27.81
N THR A 65 59.32 -30.50 -28.18
CA THR A 65 59.35 -30.03 -29.57
C THR A 65 60.50 -30.63 -30.37
N ALA A 66 60.25 -30.87 -31.66
CA ALA A 66 61.34 -30.95 -32.64
C ALA A 66 62.01 -29.56 -32.76
N SER A 67 63.33 -29.52 -32.95
CA SER A 67 64.09 -28.27 -32.96
C SER A 67 64.89 -28.10 -34.25
N SER A 68 64.75 -26.93 -34.89
CA SER A 68 65.65 -26.40 -35.91
C SER A 68 66.54 -25.29 -35.31
N SER A 69 67.69 -25.04 -35.93
CA SER A 69 68.87 -24.47 -35.25
C SER A 69 69.13 -22.98 -35.50
N LEU A 70 70.18 -22.46 -34.82
CA LEU A 70 70.84 -21.14 -34.95
C LEU A 70 70.25 -20.04 -34.04
N ARG A 71 71.02 -19.08 -33.48
CA ARG A 71 72.40 -18.64 -33.81
C ARG A 71 73.10 -17.87 -32.63
N ASN A 72 74.44 -17.88 -32.60
CA ASN A 72 75.36 -16.94 -31.89
C ASN A 72 75.34 -16.88 -30.34
N SER A 73 76.38 -16.40 -29.61
CA SER A 73 77.85 -16.38 -29.84
C SER A 73 78.63 -15.79 -28.63
N ASN A 74 79.69 -16.45 -28.15
CA ASN A 74 80.97 -15.85 -27.69
C ASN A 74 81.98 -16.93 -27.22
N GLY A 75 83.29 -16.63 -27.23
CA GLY A 75 84.39 -17.55 -26.93
C GLY A 75 85.72 -16.80 -26.66
N PRO A 76 86.93 -17.28 -27.06
CA PRO A 76 87.19 -18.46 -27.90
C PRO A 76 88.45 -19.37 -27.63
N PRO A 77 89.27 -19.31 -26.54
CA PRO A 77 90.72 -19.53 -26.67
C PRO A 77 91.27 -20.91 -26.23
N ARG A 78 92.37 -21.44 -26.80
CA ARG A 78 93.16 -21.12 -28.03
C ARG A 78 94.21 -22.25 -28.28
N LYS A 79 94.72 -22.38 -29.53
CA LYS A 79 95.88 -23.22 -30.01
C LYS A 79 95.66 -24.75 -30.11
N SER A 80 96.17 -25.47 -31.14
CA SER A 80 96.78 -25.03 -32.43
C SER A 80 96.98 -26.19 -33.43
N SER A 81 96.73 -25.93 -34.73
CA SER A 81 97.42 -26.48 -35.95
C SER A 81 97.54 -28.02 -36.16
N THR A 82 97.37 -28.63 -37.35
CA THR A 82 97.11 -28.15 -38.74
C THR A 82 96.74 -29.36 -39.63
N GLY A 83 95.98 -29.18 -40.72
CA GLY A 83 95.85 -30.21 -41.78
C GLY A 83 94.62 -30.07 -42.68
N LEU A 84 94.82 -29.98 -44.01
CA LEU A 84 93.74 -29.85 -45.03
C LEU A 84 93.54 -31.15 -45.82
N ARG A 85 92.27 -31.53 -46.06
CA ARG A 85 91.65 -32.01 -47.34
C ARG A 85 90.22 -32.50 -47.02
N LYS A 86 89.13 -31.94 -47.54
CA LYS A 86 88.61 -31.93 -48.93
C LYS A 86 88.24 -33.31 -49.52
N SER A 87 87.02 -33.74 -49.20
CA SER A 87 85.89 -33.99 -50.14
C SER A 87 85.97 -35.06 -51.27
N THR A 88 84.83 -35.77 -51.40
CA THR A 88 84.20 -36.31 -52.63
C THR A 88 84.37 -37.81 -52.96
N ALA A 89 83.28 -38.37 -53.51
CA ALA A 89 83.12 -39.66 -54.23
C ALA A 89 83.07 -40.99 -53.44
N TYR A 90 81.97 -41.74 -53.69
CA TYR A 90 81.85 -43.20 -53.71
C TYR A 90 82.77 -44.02 -52.79
N GLY A 91 82.54 -43.92 -51.47
CA GLY A 91 83.04 -44.91 -50.51
C GLY A 91 82.12 -46.13 -50.47
N SER A 92 82.65 -47.33 -50.76
CA SER A 92 81.95 -48.58 -50.47
C SER A 92 81.90 -48.78 -48.95
N HIS A 93 80.75 -48.48 -48.34
CA HIS A 93 80.49 -48.87 -46.95
C HIS A 93 80.30 -50.39 -46.89
N VAL A 94 81.39 -51.11 -46.62
CA VAL A 94 81.35 -52.51 -46.19
C VAL A 94 80.37 -52.59 -45.01
N ARG A 95 79.25 -53.29 -45.21
CA ARG A 95 78.27 -53.51 -44.14
C ARG A 95 78.97 -54.26 -43.01
N GLN A 96 79.15 -53.60 -41.88
CA GLN A 96 79.66 -54.24 -40.67
C GLN A 96 78.64 -55.28 -40.20
N ASP A 97 79.10 -56.48 -39.90
CA ASP A 97 78.25 -57.56 -39.39
C ASP A 97 77.67 -57.13 -38.03
N PRO A 98 76.34 -57.05 -37.88
CA PRO A 98 75.71 -56.63 -36.62
C PRO A 98 75.70 -57.76 -35.57
N ARG A 99 76.04 -59.00 -35.96
CA ARG A 99 76.05 -60.14 -35.04
C ARG A 99 77.27 -60.06 -34.12
N PRO A 100 77.13 -60.43 -32.83
CA PRO A 100 78.21 -60.31 -31.85
C PRO A 100 79.24 -61.45 -32.01
N ASN A 101 79.87 -61.56 -33.18
CA ASN A 101 80.84 -62.61 -33.55
C ASN A 101 82.10 -62.66 -32.65
N THR A 102 82.30 -61.66 -31.78
CA THR A 102 83.40 -61.62 -30.80
C THR A 102 82.94 -62.09 -29.41
N ASP A 103 81.62 -62.20 -29.15
CA ASP A 103 81.10 -62.67 -27.87
C ASP A 103 81.19 -64.19 -27.73
N LYS A 104 81.62 -64.64 -26.55
CA LYS A 104 81.71 -66.05 -26.20
C LYS A 104 80.32 -66.68 -26.03
N GLY A 105 79.34 -65.95 -25.50
CA GLY A 105 77.97 -66.44 -25.36
C GLY A 105 77.35 -66.79 -26.71
N TYR A 106 77.41 -65.87 -27.66
CA TYR A 106 76.95 -66.07 -29.04
C TYR A 106 77.67 -67.23 -29.74
N ILE A 107 79.01 -67.28 -29.68
CA ILE A 107 79.78 -68.41 -30.26
C ILE A 107 79.33 -69.77 -29.67
N GLN A 108 79.08 -69.86 -28.37
CA GLN A 108 78.56 -71.10 -27.74
C GLN A 108 77.08 -71.38 -28.07
N ALA A 109 76.29 -70.38 -28.47
CA ALA A 109 74.95 -70.59 -29.00
C ALA A 109 75.01 -71.14 -30.43
N SER A 110 75.78 -70.51 -31.32
CA SER A 110 76.01 -70.96 -32.70
C SER A 110 76.59 -72.38 -32.77
N ILE A 111 77.56 -72.74 -31.93
CA ILE A 111 78.09 -74.12 -31.87
C ILE A 111 76.99 -75.11 -31.47
N ARG A 112 76.10 -74.77 -30.54
CA ARG A 112 74.99 -75.66 -30.13
C ARG A 112 73.92 -75.78 -31.22
N GLY A 113 73.52 -74.69 -31.87
CA GLY A 113 72.58 -74.73 -33.00
C GLY A 113 73.09 -75.61 -34.14
N LEU A 114 74.37 -75.48 -34.49
CA LEU A 114 75.03 -76.33 -35.48
C LEU A 114 75.11 -77.81 -35.04
N ILE A 115 75.35 -78.09 -33.75
CA ILE A 115 75.35 -79.46 -33.22
C ILE A 115 73.97 -80.10 -33.34
N ASN A 116 72.89 -79.37 -33.01
CA ASN A 116 71.54 -79.88 -33.14
C ASN A 116 71.24 -80.22 -34.61
N TYR A 117 71.37 -79.26 -35.53
CA TYR A 117 71.09 -79.47 -36.95
C TYR A 117 71.92 -80.62 -37.58
N LEU A 118 73.20 -80.76 -37.23
CA LEU A 118 74.01 -81.89 -37.70
C LEU A 118 73.58 -83.24 -37.08
N THR A 119 72.97 -83.24 -35.90
CA THR A 119 72.39 -84.44 -35.28
C THR A 119 71.07 -84.81 -35.96
N ASP A 120 70.19 -83.84 -36.11
CA ASP A 120 68.81 -84.03 -36.58
C ASP A 120 68.75 -84.46 -38.06
N HIS A 121 69.71 -84.04 -38.88
CA HIS A 121 69.82 -84.39 -40.31
C HIS A 121 70.84 -85.53 -40.59
N ASN A 122 71.20 -86.34 -39.58
CA ASN A 122 72.05 -87.54 -39.72
C ASN A 122 73.43 -87.29 -40.38
N TYR A 123 74.21 -86.33 -39.88
CA TYR A 123 75.56 -86.05 -40.39
C TYR A 123 76.56 -87.19 -40.10
N ASP A 124 77.20 -87.68 -41.16
CA ASP A 124 78.03 -88.92 -41.20
C ASP A 124 79.43 -88.82 -40.58
N GLN A 125 79.94 -87.62 -40.29
CA GLN A 125 81.33 -87.42 -39.81
C GLN A 125 81.37 -87.03 -38.32
N PRO A 126 82.34 -87.50 -37.52
CA PRO A 126 82.33 -87.33 -36.07
C PRO A 126 82.51 -85.87 -35.63
N PHE A 127 81.49 -85.29 -34.99
CA PHE A 127 81.48 -83.92 -34.49
C PHE A 127 81.38 -83.86 -32.95
N SER A 128 81.81 -82.74 -32.38
CA SER A 128 81.59 -82.40 -30.96
C SER A 128 81.83 -80.91 -30.73
N ALA A 129 81.29 -80.35 -29.64
CA ALA A 129 81.54 -78.97 -29.25
C ALA A 129 83.04 -78.63 -29.11
N LYS A 130 83.88 -79.61 -28.74
CA LYS A 130 85.33 -79.42 -28.62
C LYS A 130 86.03 -79.31 -29.99
N ILE A 131 85.55 -80.03 -31.00
CA ILE A 131 86.03 -79.93 -32.39
C ILE A 131 85.54 -78.62 -33.00
N LEU A 132 84.23 -78.34 -32.90
CA LEU A 132 83.59 -77.13 -33.41
C LEU A 132 84.02 -75.84 -32.69
N GLN A 133 84.80 -75.93 -31.60
CA GLN A 133 85.45 -74.79 -30.99
C GLN A 133 86.65 -74.27 -31.81
N ARG A 134 87.35 -75.17 -32.53
CA ARG A 134 88.53 -74.92 -33.35
C ARG A 134 88.64 -76.00 -34.47
N PRO A 135 87.75 -75.99 -35.48
CA PRO A 135 87.71 -77.02 -36.50
C PRO A 135 88.95 -76.97 -37.39
N THR A 136 89.33 -78.12 -37.94
CA THR A 136 90.30 -78.20 -39.03
C THR A 136 89.66 -77.78 -40.36
N ALA A 137 90.50 -77.53 -41.37
CA ALA A 137 90.03 -77.29 -42.74
C ALA A 137 89.17 -78.44 -43.28
N LYS A 138 89.43 -79.69 -42.87
CA LYS A 138 88.63 -80.86 -43.28
C LYS A 138 87.24 -80.84 -42.64
N ASP A 139 87.16 -80.61 -41.33
CA ASP A 139 85.87 -80.62 -40.61
C ASP A 139 84.94 -79.53 -41.16
N PHE A 140 85.48 -78.32 -41.36
CA PHE A 140 84.77 -77.24 -42.04
C PHE A 140 84.33 -77.63 -43.47
N THR A 141 85.21 -78.28 -44.25
CA THR A 141 84.88 -78.74 -45.61
C THR A 141 83.69 -79.69 -45.60
N TYR A 142 83.70 -80.71 -44.74
CA TYR A 142 82.64 -81.71 -44.69
C TYR A 142 81.31 -81.13 -44.19
N ILE A 143 81.34 -80.26 -43.17
CA ILE A 143 80.14 -79.57 -42.66
C ILE A 143 79.52 -78.69 -43.76
N VAL A 144 80.31 -77.86 -44.42
CA VAL A 144 79.82 -76.95 -45.47
C VAL A 144 79.33 -77.75 -46.69
N SER A 145 80.03 -78.82 -47.08
CA SER A 145 79.61 -79.71 -48.17
C SER A 145 78.29 -80.43 -47.89
N PHE A 146 78.01 -80.75 -46.62
CA PHE A 146 76.76 -81.34 -46.18
C PHE A 146 75.62 -80.33 -46.21
N LEU A 147 75.81 -79.15 -45.62
CA LEU A 147 74.79 -78.09 -45.62
C LEU A 147 74.41 -77.65 -47.05
N PHE A 148 75.39 -77.55 -47.95
CA PHE A 148 75.11 -77.19 -49.35
C PHE A 148 74.34 -78.29 -50.10
N ARG A 149 74.40 -79.55 -49.65
CA ARG A 149 73.60 -80.65 -50.23
C ARG A 149 72.15 -80.69 -49.75
N GLN A 150 71.83 -80.04 -48.62
CA GLN A 150 70.43 -79.83 -48.23
C GLN A 150 69.77 -78.76 -49.11
N VAL A 151 70.54 -77.79 -49.63
CA VAL A 151 70.07 -76.79 -50.60
C VAL A 151 70.01 -77.34 -52.04
N ASP A 152 71.02 -78.13 -52.45
CA ASP A 152 71.08 -78.78 -53.77
C ASP A 152 71.57 -80.23 -53.62
N GLY A 153 70.66 -81.20 -53.75
CA GLY A 153 70.98 -82.63 -53.64
C GLY A 153 72.00 -83.14 -54.66
N ASN A 154 72.25 -82.42 -55.75
CA ASN A 154 73.30 -82.74 -56.72
C ASN A 154 74.65 -82.07 -56.42
N PHE A 155 74.76 -81.27 -55.35
CA PHE A 155 75.95 -80.47 -55.08
C PHE A 155 77.23 -81.31 -54.89
N ARG A 156 78.23 -81.01 -55.72
CA ARG A 156 79.56 -81.62 -55.72
C ARG A 156 80.63 -80.55 -55.89
N ILE A 157 81.66 -80.63 -55.05
CA ILE A 157 82.90 -79.85 -55.18
C ILE A 157 83.68 -80.41 -56.37
N THR A 158 84.01 -79.56 -57.34
CA THR A 158 84.67 -79.95 -58.60
C THR A 158 86.03 -79.27 -58.81
N GLY A 159 86.27 -78.15 -58.13
CA GLY A 159 87.45 -77.33 -58.28
C GLY A 159 88.11 -76.97 -56.94
N LYS A 160 88.43 -75.68 -56.76
CA LYS A 160 89.01 -75.19 -55.51
C LYS A 160 87.90 -74.88 -54.51
N LEU A 161 87.86 -75.64 -53.41
CA LEU A 161 86.97 -75.44 -52.26
C LEU A 161 86.76 -73.96 -51.90
N GLU A 162 87.85 -73.20 -51.77
CA GLU A 162 87.81 -71.78 -51.41
C GLU A 162 86.95 -70.97 -52.39
N ASP A 163 87.11 -71.21 -53.69
CA ASP A 163 86.43 -70.46 -54.75
C ASP A 163 84.98 -70.92 -54.91
N GLU A 164 84.72 -72.24 -54.79
CA GLU A 164 83.36 -72.81 -54.87
C GLU A 164 82.50 -72.43 -53.65
N VAL A 165 83.04 -72.46 -52.42
CA VAL A 165 82.30 -72.06 -51.22
C VAL A 165 82.02 -70.56 -51.21
N LEU A 166 82.98 -69.73 -51.65
CA LEU A 166 82.73 -68.29 -51.84
C LEU A 166 81.71 -68.01 -52.95
N ALA A 167 81.72 -68.79 -54.03
CA ALA A 167 80.71 -68.69 -55.09
C ALA A 167 79.31 -69.09 -54.58
N PHE A 168 79.20 -70.16 -53.78
CA PHE A 168 77.94 -70.64 -53.23
C PHE A 168 77.32 -69.64 -52.24
N PHE A 169 78.08 -69.17 -51.24
CA PHE A 169 77.59 -68.12 -50.33
C PHE A 169 77.20 -66.84 -51.08
N LYS A 170 77.89 -66.50 -52.19
CA LYS A 170 77.53 -65.36 -53.06
C LYS A 170 76.25 -65.63 -53.87
N ALA A 171 76.02 -66.85 -54.36
CA ALA A 171 74.80 -67.24 -55.05
C ALA A 171 73.59 -67.19 -54.11
N MET A 172 73.74 -67.70 -52.88
CA MET A 172 72.77 -67.58 -51.77
C MET A 172 72.62 -66.15 -51.22
N ARG A 173 73.32 -65.15 -51.81
CA ARG A 173 73.28 -63.73 -51.44
C ARG A 173 73.64 -63.43 -49.98
N TYR A 174 74.59 -64.18 -49.41
CA TYR A 174 75.08 -63.97 -48.06
C TYR A 174 75.51 -62.49 -47.83
N PRO A 175 74.99 -61.78 -46.80
CA PRO A 175 75.12 -60.31 -46.74
C PRO A 175 76.53 -59.77 -46.45
N PHE A 176 77.49 -60.61 -46.06
CA PHE A 176 78.79 -60.20 -45.54
C PHE A 176 79.95 -60.81 -46.34
N ALA A 177 81.01 -60.04 -46.58
CA ALA A 177 82.13 -60.48 -47.41
C ALA A 177 83.05 -61.46 -46.66
N ILE A 178 82.92 -62.76 -46.95
CA ILE A 178 83.90 -63.78 -46.55
C ILE A 178 85.18 -63.60 -47.38
N SER A 179 86.35 -63.56 -46.75
CA SER A 179 87.62 -63.37 -47.44
C SER A 179 88.29 -64.70 -47.78
N LYS A 180 88.98 -64.78 -48.93
CA LYS A 180 89.70 -65.99 -49.33
C LYS A 180 90.79 -66.41 -48.32
N ALA A 181 91.42 -65.44 -47.66
CA ALA A 181 92.34 -65.70 -46.56
C ALA A 181 91.67 -66.38 -45.33
N SER A 182 90.41 -66.05 -45.03
CA SER A 182 89.68 -66.74 -43.95
C SER A 182 89.39 -68.21 -44.29
N MET A 183 89.11 -68.52 -45.56
CA MET A 183 88.89 -69.88 -46.09
C MET A 183 90.15 -70.75 -46.03
N GLN A 184 91.35 -70.16 -46.10
CA GLN A 184 92.62 -70.88 -45.94
C GLN A 184 92.98 -71.13 -44.47
N ALA A 185 92.35 -70.41 -43.53
CA ALA A 185 92.72 -70.35 -42.13
C ALA A 185 91.50 -70.55 -41.22
N VAL A 186 90.60 -71.49 -41.56
CA VAL A 186 89.25 -71.57 -40.97
C VAL A 186 89.20 -71.71 -39.45
N GLY A 187 90.18 -72.38 -38.85
CA GLY A 187 90.22 -72.70 -37.42
C GLY A 187 90.93 -71.68 -36.51
N THR A 188 91.37 -70.52 -37.02
CA THR A 188 92.06 -69.53 -36.17
C THR A 188 91.10 -68.73 -35.29
N MET A 189 91.60 -68.24 -34.16
CA MET A 189 90.82 -67.54 -33.12
C MET A 189 90.07 -66.29 -33.62
N HIS A 190 90.47 -65.70 -34.74
CA HIS A 190 89.87 -64.47 -35.30
C HIS A 190 89.12 -64.70 -36.62
N THR A 191 89.27 -65.86 -37.27
CA THR A 191 88.56 -66.22 -38.52
C THR A 191 87.37 -67.13 -38.24
N TRP A 192 87.52 -68.09 -37.32
CA TRP A 192 86.50 -69.09 -37.04
C TRP A 192 85.15 -68.48 -36.65
N PRO A 193 85.04 -67.46 -35.77
CA PRO A 193 83.73 -66.94 -35.39
C PRO A 193 82.93 -66.34 -36.55
N THR A 194 83.60 -65.69 -37.51
CA THR A 194 82.97 -65.13 -38.72
C THR A 194 82.49 -66.23 -39.69
N LEU A 195 83.24 -67.34 -39.79
CA LEU A 195 82.87 -68.49 -40.61
C LEU A 195 81.75 -69.32 -39.96
N LEU A 196 81.82 -69.51 -38.64
CA LEU A 196 80.74 -70.08 -37.84
C LEU A 196 79.47 -69.25 -37.99
N ALA A 197 79.56 -67.92 -38.02
CA ALA A 197 78.41 -67.05 -38.27
C ALA A 197 77.85 -67.21 -39.71
N SER A 198 78.68 -67.48 -40.73
CA SER A 198 78.17 -67.84 -42.07
C SER A 198 77.52 -69.22 -42.12
N ILE A 199 78.03 -70.20 -41.36
CA ILE A 199 77.45 -71.53 -41.23
C ILE A 199 76.11 -71.47 -40.46
N THR A 200 76.07 -70.72 -39.36
CA THR A 200 74.85 -70.56 -38.52
C THR A 200 73.74 -69.93 -39.35
N TRP A 201 74.05 -68.92 -40.16
CA TRP A 201 73.09 -68.32 -41.10
C TRP A 201 72.58 -69.29 -42.18
N MET A 202 73.42 -70.23 -42.63
CA MET A 202 72.98 -71.28 -43.56
C MET A 202 72.05 -72.29 -42.89
N VAL A 203 72.33 -72.65 -41.63
CA VAL A 203 71.45 -73.50 -40.80
C VAL A 203 70.12 -72.78 -40.51
N GLU A 204 70.16 -71.52 -40.10
CA GLU A 204 68.97 -70.67 -39.86
C GLU A 204 68.09 -70.56 -41.12
N LEU A 205 68.67 -70.49 -42.32
CA LEU A 205 67.92 -70.52 -43.59
C LEU A 205 67.34 -71.90 -43.94
N LEU A 206 68.09 -72.98 -43.70
CA LEU A 206 67.61 -74.34 -43.97
C LEU A 206 66.43 -74.70 -43.06
N THR A 207 66.55 -74.46 -41.75
CA THR A 207 65.45 -74.67 -40.80
C THR A 207 64.23 -73.80 -41.14
N TYR A 208 64.42 -72.56 -41.60
CA TYR A 208 63.31 -71.72 -42.06
C TYR A 208 62.62 -72.27 -43.33
N ASP A 209 63.38 -72.78 -44.30
CA ASP A 209 62.80 -73.37 -45.52
C ASP A 209 62.05 -74.68 -45.20
N GLU A 210 62.59 -75.49 -44.30
CA GLU A 210 61.95 -76.70 -43.76
C GLU A 210 60.65 -76.34 -42.98
N GLU A 211 60.65 -75.30 -42.14
CA GLU A 211 59.44 -74.79 -41.47
C GLU A 211 58.39 -74.32 -42.50
N VAL A 212 58.79 -73.54 -43.51
CA VAL A 212 57.89 -73.02 -44.56
C VAL A 212 57.32 -74.15 -45.43
N GLN A 213 58.11 -75.16 -45.79
CA GLN A 213 57.62 -76.33 -46.54
C GLN A 213 56.61 -77.14 -45.71
N ASN A 214 56.87 -77.34 -44.41
CA ASN A 214 55.93 -78.01 -43.51
C ASN A 214 54.64 -77.21 -43.33
N ASP A 215 54.72 -75.89 -43.13
CA ASP A 215 53.53 -75.04 -43.00
C ASP A 215 52.73 -74.97 -44.30
N ALA A 216 53.38 -74.95 -45.47
CA ALA A 216 52.70 -75.04 -46.76
C ALA A 216 51.96 -76.38 -46.94
N ALA A 217 52.56 -77.50 -46.50
CA ALA A 217 51.92 -78.82 -46.51
C ALA A 217 50.73 -78.90 -45.53
N ASN A 218 50.90 -78.38 -44.31
CA ASN A 218 49.83 -78.31 -43.30
C ASN A 218 48.67 -77.43 -43.77
N GLN A 219 48.97 -76.26 -44.36
CA GLN A 219 47.98 -75.32 -44.86
C GLN A 219 47.24 -75.86 -46.09
N ALA A 220 47.92 -76.63 -46.96
CA ALA A 220 47.28 -77.36 -48.05
C ALA A 220 46.33 -78.47 -47.54
N ALA A 221 46.70 -79.17 -46.46
CA ALA A 221 45.83 -80.17 -45.82
C ALA A 221 44.61 -79.55 -45.13
N LEU A 222 44.80 -78.43 -44.42
CA LEU A 222 43.71 -77.64 -43.81
C LEU A 222 42.73 -77.10 -44.86
N ALA A 223 43.24 -76.58 -45.99
CA ALA A 223 42.41 -76.13 -47.11
C ALA A 223 41.57 -77.28 -47.73
N GLY A 224 42.03 -78.52 -47.65
CA GLY A 224 41.28 -79.71 -48.08
C GLY A 224 40.13 -80.12 -47.16
N SER A 225 40.00 -79.53 -45.96
CA SER A 225 38.98 -79.88 -44.96
C SER A 225 38.13 -78.68 -44.49
N GLY A 226 38.37 -77.49 -45.02
CA GLY A 226 37.74 -76.24 -44.58
C GLY A 226 36.47 -75.88 -45.36
N SER A 227 35.31 -76.36 -44.91
CA SER A 227 33.99 -75.95 -45.44
C SER A 227 33.69 -74.47 -45.12
N GLY A 228 34.24 -73.55 -45.91
CA GLY A 228 34.22 -72.11 -45.63
C GLY A 228 34.27 -71.18 -46.85
N CYS A 229 33.87 -71.65 -48.04
CA CYS A 229 33.83 -70.85 -49.28
C CYS A 229 32.88 -69.64 -49.15
N GLY A 230 33.45 -68.49 -48.79
CA GLY A 230 32.70 -67.24 -48.55
C GLY A 230 32.74 -66.24 -49.70
N SER A 231 33.42 -66.54 -50.81
CA SER A 231 33.63 -65.63 -51.94
C SER A 231 33.66 -66.37 -53.29
N VAL A 232 33.27 -65.67 -54.36
CA VAL A 232 33.35 -66.20 -55.74
C VAL A 232 34.82 -66.45 -56.14
N ASP A 233 35.71 -65.51 -55.77
CA ASP A 233 37.18 -65.61 -55.83
C ASP A 233 37.77 -66.91 -55.24
N ASP A 234 37.07 -67.57 -54.33
CA ASP A 234 37.51 -68.77 -53.62
C ASP A 234 37.09 -70.04 -54.38
N PHE A 235 35.91 -70.01 -55.00
CA PHE A 235 35.41 -71.05 -55.89
C PHE A 235 36.21 -71.07 -57.20
N GLU A 236 36.44 -69.91 -57.82
CA GLU A 236 37.28 -69.79 -59.02
C GLU A 236 38.70 -70.33 -58.78
N ARG A 237 39.31 -70.04 -57.61
CA ARG A 237 40.61 -70.60 -57.22
C ARG A 237 40.58 -72.10 -56.97
N ALA A 238 39.49 -72.64 -56.41
CA ALA A 238 39.34 -74.08 -56.20
C ALA A 238 39.21 -74.83 -57.54
N ASP A 239 38.51 -74.24 -58.50
CA ASP A 239 38.34 -74.76 -59.86
C ASP A 239 39.64 -74.65 -60.68
N GLU A 240 40.33 -73.49 -60.66
CA GLU A 240 41.66 -73.31 -61.25
C GLU A 240 42.68 -74.32 -60.71
N LYS A 241 42.70 -74.54 -59.39
CA LYS A 241 43.60 -75.50 -58.73
C LYS A 241 43.30 -76.94 -59.15
N ALA A 242 42.02 -77.33 -59.18
CA ALA A 242 41.60 -78.67 -59.60
C ALA A 242 41.95 -78.92 -61.08
N LEU A 243 41.70 -77.93 -61.94
CA LEU A 243 42.04 -77.96 -63.37
C LEU A 243 43.57 -78.04 -63.57
N PHE A 244 44.35 -77.28 -62.81
CA PHE A 244 45.82 -77.31 -62.88
C PHE A 244 46.40 -78.66 -62.39
N GLU A 245 45.83 -79.24 -61.34
CA GLU A 245 46.23 -80.58 -60.86
C GLU A 245 45.87 -81.68 -61.88
N TYR A 246 44.69 -81.58 -62.52
CA TYR A 246 44.32 -82.43 -63.65
C TYR A 246 45.31 -82.29 -64.80
N LEU A 247 45.59 -81.06 -65.28
CA LEU A 247 46.58 -80.81 -66.34
C LEU A 247 47.96 -81.40 -65.98
N GLY A 248 48.41 -81.25 -64.74
CA GLY A 248 49.68 -81.79 -64.26
C GLY A 248 49.75 -83.33 -64.16
N LYS A 249 48.60 -84.02 -64.18
CA LYS A 249 48.49 -85.49 -64.25
C LYS A 249 48.27 -85.96 -65.69
N ALA A 250 47.30 -85.38 -66.39
CA ALA A 250 46.95 -85.69 -67.77
C ALA A 250 48.12 -85.42 -68.74
N TYR A 251 48.91 -84.37 -68.53
CA TYR A 251 50.11 -84.10 -69.34
C TYR A 251 51.24 -85.12 -69.10
N LYS A 252 51.28 -85.79 -67.93
CA LYS A 252 52.21 -86.93 -67.71
C LYS A 252 51.70 -88.17 -68.45
N ALA A 253 50.42 -88.52 -68.27
CA ALA A 253 49.80 -89.62 -69.02
C ALA A 253 49.98 -89.47 -70.54
N PHE A 254 49.83 -88.24 -71.07
CA PHE A 254 50.11 -87.92 -72.48
C PHE A 254 51.58 -88.10 -72.89
N LEU A 255 52.54 -87.74 -72.04
CA LEU A 255 53.98 -87.95 -72.31
C LEU A 255 54.39 -89.42 -72.19
N ASP A 256 53.72 -90.19 -71.33
CA ASP A 256 53.94 -91.63 -71.14
C ASP A 256 53.17 -92.49 -72.16
N GLY A 257 52.16 -91.92 -72.83
CA GLY A 257 51.34 -92.57 -73.87
C GLY A 257 50.15 -93.39 -73.34
N ASP A 258 49.63 -93.04 -72.16
CA ASP A 258 48.55 -93.76 -71.46
C ASP A 258 47.18 -93.07 -71.67
N ASP A 259 46.54 -93.39 -72.79
CA ASP A 259 45.21 -92.87 -73.16
C ASP A 259 44.10 -93.36 -72.21
N ASP A 260 44.23 -94.58 -71.65
CA ASP A 260 43.26 -95.14 -70.70
C ASP A 260 43.29 -94.38 -69.36
N LEU A 261 44.48 -93.99 -68.89
CA LEU A 261 44.64 -93.12 -67.72
C LEU A 261 44.17 -91.69 -67.99
N TYR A 262 44.39 -91.17 -69.20
CA TYR A 262 43.88 -89.84 -69.59
C TYR A 262 42.34 -89.79 -69.48
N ALA A 263 41.63 -90.77 -70.04
CA ALA A 263 40.17 -90.83 -69.98
C ALA A 263 39.64 -90.92 -68.54
N GLN A 264 40.27 -91.76 -67.69
CA GLN A 264 39.92 -91.86 -66.27
C GLN A 264 40.13 -90.55 -65.48
N LEU A 265 41.15 -89.77 -65.84
CA LEU A 265 41.39 -88.46 -65.24
C LEU A 265 40.37 -87.42 -65.70
N GLU A 266 39.90 -87.47 -66.95
CA GLU A 266 38.85 -86.60 -67.48
C GLU A 266 37.49 -86.90 -66.84
N ASP A 267 37.06 -88.17 -66.82
CA ASP A 267 35.84 -88.62 -66.13
C ASP A 267 35.86 -88.24 -64.64
N SER A 268 37.00 -88.43 -63.96
CA SER A 268 37.17 -88.06 -62.55
C SER A 268 37.08 -86.55 -62.33
N LEU A 269 37.49 -85.72 -63.30
CA LEU A 269 37.36 -84.27 -63.20
C LEU A 269 35.90 -83.88 -63.39
N VAL A 270 35.24 -84.36 -64.45
CA VAL A 270 33.84 -84.06 -64.78
C VAL A 270 32.91 -84.45 -63.62
N GLY A 271 33.03 -85.68 -63.10
CA GLY A 271 32.21 -86.14 -61.96
C GLY A 271 32.42 -85.30 -60.69
N SER A 272 33.62 -84.75 -60.48
CA SER A 272 33.88 -83.84 -59.35
C SER A 272 33.21 -82.47 -59.52
N PHE A 273 33.16 -81.95 -60.74
CA PHE A 273 32.44 -80.72 -61.08
C PHE A 273 30.92 -80.93 -61.02
N GLU A 274 30.38 -82.01 -61.59
CA GLU A 274 28.94 -82.31 -61.53
C GLU A 274 28.46 -82.45 -60.08
N THR A 275 29.23 -83.13 -59.22
CA THR A 275 28.93 -83.23 -57.78
C THR A 275 28.90 -81.86 -57.11
N ARG A 276 29.94 -81.04 -57.31
CA ARG A 276 30.04 -79.68 -56.72
C ARG A 276 28.93 -78.75 -57.22
N CYS A 277 28.58 -78.83 -58.50
CA CYS A 277 27.48 -78.08 -59.09
C CYS A 277 26.11 -78.53 -58.53
N GLY A 278 25.90 -79.82 -58.33
CA GLY A 278 24.69 -80.36 -57.69
C GLY A 278 24.55 -79.92 -56.22
N GLU A 279 25.65 -79.97 -55.45
CA GLU A 279 25.70 -79.46 -54.08
C GLU A 279 25.42 -77.95 -54.01
N MET A 280 26.04 -77.16 -54.89
CA MET A 280 25.80 -75.72 -54.99
C MET A 280 24.34 -75.41 -55.38
N GLN A 281 23.78 -76.13 -56.34
CA GLN A 281 22.38 -75.97 -56.76
C GLN A 281 21.40 -76.31 -55.62
N ALA A 282 21.68 -77.36 -54.85
CA ALA A 282 20.90 -77.71 -53.66
C ALA A 282 21.01 -76.64 -52.55
N GLN A 283 22.20 -76.06 -52.35
CA GLN A 283 22.39 -74.93 -51.44
C GLN A 283 21.63 -73.68 -51.90
N CYS A 284 21.65 -73.35 -53.20
CA CYS A 284 20.85 -72.26 -53.76
C CYS A 284 19.35 -72.48 -53.51
N GLN A 285 18.82 -73.66 -53.80
CA GLN A 285 17.41 -73.99 -53.55
C GLN A 285 17.05 -73.91 -52.06
N ALA A 286 17.92 -74.38 -51.16
CA ALA A 286 17.73 -74.28 -49.71
C ALA A 286 17.78 -72.84 -49.19
N LEU A 287 18.54 -71.95 -49.86
CA LEU A 287 18.56 -70.51 -49.57
C LEU A 287 17.33 -69.81 -50.13
N GLU A 288 16.87 -70.15 -51.34
CA GLU A 288 15.65 -69.62 -51.94
C GLU A 288 14.40 -69.95 -51.12
N THR A 289 14.23 -71.21 -50.70
CA THR A 289 13.12 -71.60 -49.81
C THR A 289 13.18 -70.87 -48.49
N LYS A 290 14.38 -70.75 -47.88
CA LYS A 290 14.58 -70.01 -46.62
C LYS A 290 14.30 -68.51 -46.75
N ILE A 291 14.60 -67.92 -47.91
CA ILE A 291 14.26 -66.51 -48.22
C ILE A 291 12.74 -66.34 -48.32
N GLU A 292 12.02 -67.30 -48.93
CA GLU A 292 10.56 -67.23 -49.03
C GLU A 292 9.87 -67.50 -47.69
N ASP A 293 10.36 -68.45 -46.88
CA ASP A 293 9.92 -68.65 -45.50
C ASP A 293 10.06 -67.34 -44.70
N MET A 294 11.23 -66.69 -44.74
CA MET A 294 11.46 -65.40 -44.09
C MET A 294 10.55 -64.28 -44.63
N ARG A 295 10.21 -64.27 -45.94
CA ARG A 295 9.24 -63.32 -46.51
C ARG A 295 7.83 -63.58 -45.97
N THR A 296 7.39 -64.83 -45.87
CA THR A 296 6.07 -65.16 -45.31
C THR A 296 5.98 -64.83 -43.82
N GLU A 297 7.05 -65.07 -43.05
CA GLU A 297 7.12 -64.68 -41.64
C GLU A 297 7.10 -63.15 -41.48
N MET A 298 7.88 -62.41 -42.29
CA MET A 298 7.82 -60.94 -42.32
C MET A 298 6.43 -60.41 -42.69
N ALA A 299 5.76 -61.02 -43.68
CA ALA A 299 4.41 -60.63 -44.07
C ALA A 299 3.40 -60.89 -42.94
N ALA A 300 3.46 -62.06 -42.30
CA ALA A 300 2.63 -62.39 -41.14
C ALA A 300 2.88 -61.46 -39.95
N CYS A 301 4.14 -61.11 -39.67
CA CYS A 301 4.51 -60.14 -38.66
C CYS A 301 3.99 -58.73 -39.00
N HIS A 302 4.08 -58.32 -40.27
CA HIS A 302 3.55 -57.04 -40.74
C HIS A 302 2.01 -56.98 -40.61
N THR A 303 1.29 -58.05 -40.95
CA THR A 303 -0.17 -58.13 -40.75
C THR A 303 -0.55 -58.05 -39.26
N ARG A 304 0.19 -58.74 -38.38
CA ARG A 304 -0.02 -58.66 -36.92
C ARG A 304 0.31 -57.27 -36.37
N HIS A 305 1.34 -56.61 -36.89
CA HIS A 305 1.69 -55.23 -36.54
C HIS A 305 0.64 -54.23 -37.06
N ALA A 306 0.08 -54.41 -38.25
CA ALA A 306 -0.99 -53.57 -38.79
C ALA A 306 -2.30 -53.66 -37.96
N ALA A 307 -2.55 -54.81 -37.31
CA ALA A 307 -3.64 -54.97 -36.35
C ALA A 307 -3.37 -54.35 -34.96
N LEU A 308 -2.10 -54.11 -34.62
CA LEU A 308 -1.68 -53.65 -33.28
C LEU A 308 -2.35 -52.33 -32.84
N PRO A 309 -2.44 -51.26 -33.67
CA PRO A 309 -3.11 -50.02 -33.26
C PRO A 309 -4.58 -50.21 -32.92
N GLY A 310 -5.28 -51.10 -33.64
CA GLY A 310 -6.69 -51.43 -33.35
C GLY A 310 -6.87 -52.18 -32.04
N LEU A 311 -5.92 -53.05 -31.66
CA LEU A 311 -5.89 -53.69 -30.34
C LEU A 311 -5.52 -52.69 -29.23
N GLN A 312 -4.55 -51.80 -29.48
CA GLN A 312 -4.16 -50.75 -28.54
C GLN A 312 -5.30 -49.76 -28.26
N GLN A 313 -6.05 -49.37 -29.30
CA GLN A 313 -7.24 -48.54 -29.14
C GLN A 313 -8.29 -49.24 -28.29
N ARG A 314 -8.69 -50.48 -28.63
CA ARG A 314 -9.65 -51.27 -27.83
C ARG A 314 -9.19 -51.44 -26.38
N HIS A 315 -7.90 -51.64 -26.13
CA HIS A 315 -7.34 -51.72 -24.79
C HIS A 315 -7.48 -50.38 -24.03
N SER A 316 -7.25 -49.25 -24.70
CA SER A 316 -7.50 -47.91 -24.15
C SER A 316 -8.98 -47.66 -23.86
N ASP A 317 -9.87 -48.09 -24.76
CA ASP A 317 -11.32 -47.99 -24.59
C ASP A 317 -11.79 -48.83 -23.40
N TYR A 318 -11.34 -50.09 -23.29
CA TYR A 318 -11.64 -50.95 -22.14
C TYR A 318 -11.07 -50.41 -20.82
N LEU A 319 -9.88 -49.80 -20.80
CA LEU A 319 -9.36 -49.13 -19.60
C LEU A 319 -10.20 -47.91 -19.21
N SER A 320 -10.66 -47.13 -20.20
CA SER A 320 -11.58 -46.01 -19.99
C SER A 320 -12.92 -46.47 -19.40
N ASP A 321 -13.51 -47.53 -19.97
CA ASP A 321 -14.77 -48.11 -19.49
C ASP A 321 -14.61 -48.76 -18.10
N LEU A 322 -13.51 -49.45 -17.83
CA LEU A 322 -13.20 -50.00 -16.51
C LEU A 322 -13.07 -48.89 -15.45
N GLY A 323 -12.49 -47.73 -15.82
CA GLY A 323 -12.50 -46.51 -15.01
C GLY A 323 -13.92 -45.98 -14.74
N LYS A 324 -14.77 -45.87 -15.77
CA LYS A 324 -16.18 -45.46 -15.65
C LYS A 324 -16.96 -46.42 -14.75
N PHE A 325 -16.81 -47.73 -14.94
CA PHE A 325 -17.48 -48.74 -14.12
C PHE A 325 -17.01 -48.72 -12.67
N ARG A 326 -15.73 -48.49 -12.38
CA ARG A 326 -15.25 -48.30 -11.00
C ARG A 326 -15.91 -47.09 -10.33
N SER A 327 -15.95 -45.95 -11.00
CA SER A 327 -16.58 -44.74 -10.45
C SER A 327 -18.11 -44.91 -10.29
N LEU A 328 -18.77 -45.61 -11.22
CA LEU A 328 -20.19 -45.96 -11.09
C LEU A 328 -20.45 -46.91 -9.92
N ILE A 329 -19.61 -47.92 -9.71
CA ILE A 329 -19.69 -48.82 -8.55
C ILE A 329 -19.52 -48.03 -7.26
N GLU A 330 -18.53 -47.15 -7.17
CA GLU A 330 -18.26 -46.29 -6.00
C GLU A 330 -19.43 -45.33 -5.69
N GLN A 331 -20.02 -44.72 -6.72
CA GLN A 331 -21.25 -43.92 -6.58
C GLN A 331 -22.44 -44.76 -6.11
N LEU A 332 -22.60 -45.99 -6.61
CA LEU A 332 -23.67 -46.90 -6.23
C LEU A 332 -23.50 -47.48 -4.82
N THR A 333 -22.27 -47.74 -4.36
CA THR A 333 -22.00 -48.16 -2.97
C THR A 333 -22.26 -47.01 -2.02
N ALA A 334 -21.75 -45.80 -2.29
CA ALA A 334 -22.02 -44.61 -1.47
C ALA A 334 -23.52 -44.26 -1.43
N HIS A 335 -24.25 -44.43 -2.55
CA HIS A 335 -25.70 -44.25 -2.59
C HIS A 335 -26.44 -45.35 -1.82
N ARG A 336 -26.00 -46.62 -1.89
CA ARG A 336 -26.54 -47.73 -1.09
C ARG A 336 -26.34 -47.49 0.41
N GLU A 337 -25.15 -47.08 0.83
CA GLU A 337 -24.82 -46.76 2.22
C GLU A 337 -25.65 -45.56 2.71
N GLY A 338 -25.72 -44.50 1.90
CA GLY A 338 -26.58 -43.33 2.15
C GLY A 338 -28.08 -43.59 2.02
N LEU A 339 -28.51 -44.78 1.58
CA LEU A 339 -29.89 -45.27 1.71
C LEU A 339 -30.05 -46.14 2.96
N ALA A 340 -29.09 -47.01 3.27
CA ALA A 340 -29.10 -47.85 4.47
C ALA A 340 -29.18 -47.00 5.74
N ALA A 341 -28.33 -45.97 5.88
CA ALA A 341 -28.37 -45.05 7.01
C ALA A 341 -29.68 -44.23 7.10
N LYS A 342 -30.40 -44.04 5.98
CA LYS A 342 -31.74 -43.42 5.98
C LYS A 342 -32.83 -44.40 6.40
N VAL A 343 -32.68 -45.70 6.10
CA VAL A 343 -33.58 -46.75 6.58
C VAL A 343 -33.38 -46.94 8.08
N GLU A 344 -32.15 -47.12 8.54
CA GLU A 344 -31.78 -47.23 9.96
C GLU A 344 -32.35 -46.06 10.79
N LYS A 345 -32.08 -44.80 10.38
CA LYS A 345 -32.65 -43.62 11.03
C LYS A 345 -34.20 -43.58 11.00
N ARG A 346 -34.83 -44.16 9.98
CA ARG A 346 -36.31 -44.25 9.88
C ARG A 346 -36.88 -45.35 10.75
N GLU A 347 -36.14 -46.44 10.96
CA GLU A 347 -36.48 -47.51 11.91
C GLU A 347 -36.31 -47.03 13.36
N GLU A 348 -35.26 -46.23 13.66
CA GLU A 348 -35.12 -45.50 14.94
C GLU A 348 -36.27 -44.51 15.17
N GLU A 349 -36.57 -43.64 14.19
CA GLU A 349 -37.68 -42.69 14.25
C GLU A 349 -39.02 -43.41 14.49
N LEU A 350 -39.31 -44.48 13.75
CA LEU A 350 -40.49 -45.33 13.96
C LEU A 350 -40.51 -45.99 15.34
N ALA A 351 -39.40 -46.57 15.81
CA ALA A 351 -39.33 -47.22 17.12
C ALA A 351 -39.56 -46.21 18.26
N SER A 352 -39.07 -44.98 18.12
CA SER A 352 -39.34 -43.89 19.06
C SER A 352 -40.81 -43.48 19.07
N LEU A 353 -41.43 -43.40 17.88
CA LEU A 353 -42.84 -43.03 17.71
C LEU A 353 -43.78 -44.13 18.21
N TYR A 354 -43.43 -45.42 18.02
CA TYR A 354 -44.18 -46.54 18.57
C TYR A 354 -44.15 -46.58 20.09
N ARG A 355 -43.01 -46.25 20.73
CA ARG A 355 -42.96 -46.08 22.21
C ARG A 355 -43.90 -44.96 22.65
N SER A 356 -43.71 -43.75 22.13
CA SER A 356 -44.54 -42.60 22.50
C SER A 356 -46.04 -42.81 22.23
N LEU A 357 -46.41 -43.56 21.18
CA LEU A 357 -47.79 -43.92 20.88
C LEU A 357 -48.36 -44.94 21.88
N GLU A 358 -47.55 -45.85 22.41
CA GLU A 358 -47.95 -46.79 23.45
C GLU A 358 -47.98 -46.12 24.83
N ASP A 359 -47.04 -45.22 25.13
CA ASP A 359 -47.04 -44.36 26.33
C ASP A 359 -48.34 -43.53 26.40
N VAL A 360 -48.68 -42.83 25.31
CA VAL A 360 -49.94 -42.05 25.19
C VAL A 360 -51.19 -42.93 25.20
N ARG A 361 -51.11 -44.19 24.74
CA ARG A 361 -52.22 -45.16 24.93
C ARG A 361 -52.36 -45.59 26.38
N GLY A 362 -51.26 -45.73 27.11
CA GLY A 362 -51.23 -45.93 28.55
C GLY A 362 -51.93 -44.78 29.27
N GLU A 363 -51.46 -43.54 29.05
CA GLU A 363 -52.09 -42.32 29.60
C GLU A 363 -53.58 -42.21 29.27
N VAL A 364 -53.98 -42.48 28.01
CA VAL A 364 -55.40 -42.48 27.60
C VAL A 364 -56.18 -43.63 28.25
N GLY A 365 -55.55 -44.76 28.55
CA GLY A 365 -56.13 -45.86 29.31
C GLY A 365 -56.37 -45.48 30.78
N GLU A 366 -55.36 -44.91 31.43
CA GLU A 366 -55.42 -44.42 32.81
C GLU A 366 -56.44 -43.28 32.95
N LEU A 367 -56.42 -42.29 32.06
CA LEU A 367 -57.41 -41.20 32.02
C LEU A 367 -58.83 -41.74 31.81
N LYS A 368 -59.02 -42.76 30.96
CA LYS A 368 -60.34 -43.42 30.81
C LYS A 368 -60.75 -44.18 32.06
N ALA A 369 -59.83 -44.85 32.75
CA ALA A 369 -60.13 -45.52 34.01
C ALA A 369 -60.51 -44.50 35.12
N VAL A 370 -59.79 -43.38 35.20
CA VAL A 370 -60.09 -42.27 36.11
C VAL A 370 -61.45 -41.63 35.79
N VAL A 371 -61.76 -41.37 34.51
CA VAL A 371 -63.07 -40.83 34.10
C VAL A 371 -64.21 -41.85 34.34
N ALA A 372 -63.98 -43.15 34.10
CA ALA A 372 -64.96 -44.19 34.40
C ALA A 372 -65.18 -44.42 35.91
N ALA A 373 -64.23 -44.00 36.75
CA ALA A 373 -64.35 -43.99 38.20
C ALA A 373 -64.92 -42.67 38.78
N GLN A 374 -65.19 -41.66 37.93
CA GLN A 374 -65.87 -40.43 38.33
C GLN A 374 -67.39 -40.59 38.17
N GLU A 375 -68.14 -40.24 39.21
CA GLU A 375 -69.61 -40.41 39.26
C GLU A 375 -70.40 -39.36 38.46
N LEU A 376 -69.74 -38.52 37.64
CA LEU A 376 -70.38 -37.46 36.86
C LEU A 376 -70.48 -37.84 35.37
N SER A 377 -71.69 -37.71 34.82
CA SER A 377 -71.92 -37.81 33.38
C SER A 377 -71.29 -36.63 32.62
N PRO A 378 -70.88 -36.79 31.35
CA PRO A 378 -70.60 -35.66 30.45
C PRO A 378 -71.76 -34.64 30.41
N GLU A 379 -72.99 -35.08 30.66
CA GLU A 379 -74.19 -34.24 30.75
C GLU A 379 -74.25 -33.42 32.06
N ASP A 380 -73.74 -33.97 33.18
CA ASP A 380 -73.52 -33.21 34.42
C ASP A 380 -72.43 -32.15 34.23
N VAL A 381 -71.35 -32.49 33.52
CA VAL A 381 -70.28 -31.55 33.19
C VAL A 381 -70.81 -30.43 32.28
N ALA A 382 -71.68 -30.73 31.32
CA ALA A 382 -72.36 -29.72 30.50
C ALA A 382 -73.26 -28.80 31.35
N ARG A 383 -74.04 -29.37 32.30
CA ARG A 383 -74.84 -28.59 33.26
C ARG A 383 -73.94 -27.69 34.13
N MET A 384 -72.82 -28.20 34.64
CA MET A 384 -71.85 -27.42 35.41
C MET A 384 -71.18 -26.31 34.58
N GLN A 385 -70.92 -26.53 33.30
CA GLN A 385 -70.40 -25.49 32.40
C GLN A 385 -71.45 -24.40 32.12
N GLN A 386 -72.71 -24.77 31.92
CA GLN A 386 -73.82 -23.82 31.75
C GLN A 386 -74.07 -23.01 33.05
N GLU A 387 -74.07 -23.68 34.20
CA GLU A 387 -74.23 -23.03 35.50
C GLU A 387 -73.03 -22.15 35.85
N ARG A 388 -71.80 -22.58 35.53
CA ARG A 388 -70.62 -21.72 35.61
C ARG A 388 -70.75 -20.50 34.69
N ALA A 389 -71.14 -20.65 33.44
CA ALA A 389 -71.29 -19.52 32.52
C ALA A 389 -72.34 -18.51 33.03
N ARG A 390 -73.44 -18.99 33.61
CA ARG A 390 -74.45 -18.18 34.30
C ARG A 390 -73.90 -17.47 35.54
N LEU A 391 -73.05 -18.14 36.32
CA LEU A 391 -72.39 -17.57 37.49
C LEU A 391 -71.33 -16.52 37.10
N ASP A 392 -70.51 -16.80 36.09
CA ASP A 392 -69.53 -15.85 35.54
C ASP A 392 -70.25 -14.59 34.98
N GLU A 393 -71.37 -14.75 34.25
CA GLU A 393 -72.20 -13.62 33.78
C GLU A 393 -72.84 -12.83 34.95
N ALA A 394 -73.32 -13.52 36.00
CA ALA A 394 -73.85 -12.87 37.20
C ALA A 394 -72.76 -12.14 37.99
N LEU A 395 -71.54 -12.68 38.02
CA LEU A 395 -70.37 -12.13 38.68
C LEU A 395 -69.85 -10.89 37.93
N ASP A 396 -69.84 -10.89 36.59
CA ASP A 396 -69.51 -9.71 35.79
C ASP A 396 -70.59 -8.62 35.90
N LYS A 397 -71.88 -8.97 35.95
CA LYS A 397 -72.95 -8.01 36.30
C LYS A 397 -72.77 -7.43 37.70
N ALA A 398 -72.33 -8.24 38.68
CA ALA A 398 -72.01 -7.76 40.03
C ALA A 398 -70.74 -6.88 40.06
N ARG A 399 -69.72 -7.18 39.24
CA ARG A 399 -68.53 -6.31 39.05
C ARG A 399 -68.93 -4.97 38.43
N GLU A 400 -69.73 -4.97 37.37
CA GLU A 400 -70.28 -3.74 36.79
C GLU A 400 -71.07 -2.93 37.81
N HIS A 401 -71.94 -3.58 38.59
CA HIS A 401 -72.69 -2.92 39.65
C HIS A 401 -71.77 -2.33 40.72
N LYS A 402 -70.73 -3.07 41.15
CA LYS A 402 -69.69 -2.56 42.06
C LYS A 402 -68.96 -1.35 41.48
N VAL A 403 -68.59 -1.35 40.20
CA VAL A 403 -67.92 -0.21 39.54
C VAL A 403 -68.86 1.00 39.47
N LYS A 404 -70.14 0.80 39.13
CA LYS A 404 -71.15 1.86 39.12
C LYS A 404 -71.37 2.46 40.52
N MET A 405 -71.50 1.62 41.54
CA MET A 405 -71.63 2.05 42.94
C MET A 405 -70.38 2.73 43.49
N HIS A 406 -69.18 2.24 43.14
CA HIS A 406 -67.92 2.90 43.51
C HIS A 406 -67.77 4.26 42.81
N LYS A 407 -68.23 4.38 41.56
CA LYS A 407 -68.27 5.67 40.87
C LYS A 407 -69.20 6.65 41.60
N THR A 408 -70.44 6.25 41.92
CA THR A 408 -71.37 7.13 42.65
C THR A 408 -70.90 7.46 44.06
N LEU A 409 -70.19 6.52 44.72
CA LEU A 409 -69.54 6.78 46.01
C LEU A 409 -68.45 7.85 45.87
N TRP A 410 -67.55 7.72 44.88
CA TRP A 410 -66.49 8.68 44.61
C TRP A 410 -67.02 10.07 44.20
N GLU A 411 -68.09 10.12 43.42
CA GLU A 411 -68.79 11.38 43.08
C GLU A 411 -69.40 12.03 44.35
N ALA A 412 -69.95 11.25 45.27
CA ALA A 412 -70.44 11.74 46.57
C ALA A 412 -69.30 12.14 47.53
N GLU A 413 -68.19 11.39 47.59
CA GLU A 413 -67.00 11.72 48.38
C GLU A 413 -66.37 13.04 47.93
N ILE A 414 -66.38 13.33 46.62
CA ILE A 414 -65.94 14.61 46.07
C ILE A 414 -66.89 15.75 46.50
N GLU A 415 -68.21 15.57 46.38
CA GLU A 415 -69.15 16.64 46.74
C GLU A 415 -69.15 16.90 48.26
N VAL A 416 -68.99 15.86 49.09
CA VAL A 416 -68.76 16.01 50.55
C VAL A 416 -67.43 16.72 50.83
N SER A 417 -66.33 16.33 50.17
CA SER A 417 -65.03 16.98 50.33
C SER A 417 -65.07 18.46 49.94
N ARG A 418 -65.80 18.78 48.88
CA ARG A 418 -66.06 20.15 48.43
C ARG A 418 -66.87 20.93 49.46
N ALA A 419 -67.99 20.37 49.94
CA ALA A 419 -68.81 21.01 50.97
C ALA A 419 -68.04 21.26 52.28
N VAL A 420 -67.08 20.39 52.63
CA VAL A 420 -66.16 20.61 53.76
C VAL A 420 -65.19 21.77 53.49
N VAL A 421 -64.64 21.91 52.27
CA VAL A 421 -63.79 23.06 51.91
C VAL A 421 -64.59 24.38 51.86
N ASP A 422 -65.81 24.35 51.34
CA ASP A 422 -66.71 25.50 51.35
C ASP A 422 -67.10 25.90 52.81
N LEU A 423 -67.27 24.92 53.71
CA LEU A 423 -67.45 25.15 55.14
C LEU A 423 -66.18 25.68 55.84
N GLU A 424 -64.99 25.18 55.49
CA GLU A 424 -63.71 25.71 56.00
C GLU A 424 -63.48 27.16 55.59
N THR A 425 -63.77 27.52 54.34
CA THR A 425 -63.66 28.92 53.89
C THR A 425 -64.74 29.82 54.51
N ALA A 426 -65.95 29.30 54.75
CA ALA A 426 -66.96 30.00 55.55
C ALA A 426 -66.51 30.22 57.02
N ALA A 427 -65.90 29.21 57.65
CA ALA A 427 -65.33 29.31 58.99
C ALA A 427 -64.15 30.29 59.06
N GLN A 428 -63.21 30.22 58.12
CA GLN A 428 -62.06 31.11 58.09
C GLN A 428 -62.46 32.57 57.79
N THR A 429 -63.45 32.81 56.91
CA THR A 429 -63.97 34.16 56.68
C THR A 429 -64.81 34.68 57.86
N PHE A 430 -65.50 33.81 58.59
CA PHE A 430 -66.17 34.18 59.86
C PHE A 430 -65.14 34.56 60.93
N ASN A 431 -64.15 33.69 61.20
CA ASN A 431 -63.11 33.91 62.20
C ASN A 431 -62.28 35.17 61.89
N THR A 432 -61.95 35.42 60.62
CA THR A 432 -61.25 36.65 60.19
C THR A 432 -62.07 37.91 60.50
N LYS A 433 -63.38 37.89 60.25
CA LYS A 433 -64.30 39.00 60.59
C LYS A 433 -64.47 39.15 62.10
N ALA A 434 -64.58 38.05 62.83
CA ALA A 434 -64.70 38.05 64.29
C ALA A 434 -63.43 38.56 64.99
N ALA A 435 -62.24 38.22 64.48
CA ALA A 435 -60.97 38.79 64.93
C ALA A 435 -60.91 40.30 64.66
N ALA A 436 -61.26 40.75 63.45
CA ALA A 436 -61.31 42.19 63.13
C ALA A 436 -62.31 42.97 64.01
N LEU A 437 -63.41 42.34 64.41
CA LEU A 437 -64.41 42.90 65.34
C LEU A 437 -64.02 42.78 66.82
N ASN A 438 -62.85 42.24 67.15
CA ASN A 438 -62.37 42.00 68.52
C ASN A 438 -63.36 41.13 69.35
N LEU A 439 -63.81 40.03 68.72
CA LEU A 439 -64.65 38.97 69.32
C LEU A 439 -63.85 37.69 69.63
N ILE A 440 -62.66 37.54 69.06
CA ILE A 440 -61.70 36.45 69.29
C ILE A 440 -60.38 37.11 69.71
N PRO A 441 -59.65 36.63 70.74
CA PRO A 441 -59.97 35.51 71.64
C PRO A 441 -61.19 35.77 72.56
N ILE A 442 -61.55 34.79 73.40
CA ILE A 442 -62.64 34.88 74.40
C ILE A 442 -62.47 36.00 75.45
N THR A 443 -61.27 36.61 75.51
CA THR A 443 -60.94 37.77 76.35
C THR A 443 -61.03 39.11 75.62
N ALA A 444 -61.37 39.11 74.32
CA ALA A 444 -61.39 40.32 73.51
C ALA A 444 -62.56 41.25 73.86
N ARG A 445 -62.38 42.57 73.62
CA ARG A 445 -63.22 43.66 74.17
C ARG A 445 -64.72 43.54 73.90
N ASN A 446 -65.13 42.89 72.80
CA ASN A 446 -66.54 42.74 72.42
C ASN A 446 -67.07 41.30 72.62
N SER A 447 -66.23 40.35 73.06
CA SER A 447 -66.58 38.92 73.15
C SER A 447 -67.63 38.61 74.23
N ASN A 448 -67.72 39.42 75.30
CA ASN A 448 -68.56 39.19 76.46
C ASN A 448 -68.39 37.78 77.11
N GLY A 449 -67.21 37.17 76.96
CA GLY A 449 -66.91 35.83 77.48
C GLY A 449 -67.45 34.66 76.65
N ILE A 450 -67.95 34.91 75.43
CA ILE A 450 -68.45 33.89 74.50
C ILE A 450 -67.35 33.52 73.49
N GLN A 451 -67.21 32.24 73.18
CA GLN A 451 -66.28 31.75 72.17
C GLN A 451 -66.89 31.87 70.76
N TYR A 452 -66.31 32.73 69.92
CA TYR A 452 -66.71 32.92 68.52
C TYR A 452 -65.74 32.24 67.51
N GLU A 453 -64.83 31.39 67.98
CA GLU A 453 -63.85 30.73 67.14
C GLU A 453 -64.43 29.45 66.52
N MET A 454 -64.81 29.53 65.24
CA MET A 454 -65.45 28.45 64.50
C MET A 454 -64.42 27.43 64.01
N VAL A 455 -64.49 26.19 64.51
CA VAL A 455 -63.52 25.11 64.24
C VAL A 455 -64.21 23.95 63.53
N VAL A 456 -63.83 23.71 62.28
CA VAL A 456 -64.46 22.66 61.45
C VAL A 456 -63.86 21.29 61.78
N SER A 457 -64.65 20.44 62.43
CA SER A 457 -64.23 19.13 62.91
C SER A 457 -64.33 18.06 61.80
N LYS A 458 -63.28 17.92 60.99
CA LYS A 458 -63.25 17.00 59.83
C LYS A 458 -63.57 15.53 60.15
N GLY A 459 -63.34 15.09 61.39
CA GLY A 459 -63.67 13.74 61.86
C GLY A 459 -65.16 13.50 62.16
N ALA A 460 -65.98 14.55 62.25
CA ALA A 460 -67.40 14.47 62.57
C ALA A 460 -68.32 14.36 61.34
N VAL A 461 -67.77 14.37 60.12
CA VAL A 461 -68.55 14.39 58.87
C VAL A 461 -69.22 13.03 58.64
N SER A 462 -70.49 12.91 59.06
CA SER A 462 -71.31 11.71 58.90
C SER A 462 -72.74 12.06 58.48
N ALA A 463 -73.49 11.08 57.96
CA ALA A 463 -74.88 11.24 57.54
C ALA A 463 -75.89 11.45 58.69
N SER A 464 -75.42 11.53 59.94
CA SER A 464 -76.26 11.78 61.13
C SER A 464 -75.62 12.78 62.10
N ALA A 465 -74.62 13.54 61.65
CA ALA A 465 -74.01 14.59 62.45
C ALA A 465 -74.89 15.84 62.45
N GLU A 466 -75.24 16.33 63.64
CA GLU A 466 -75.94 17.61 63.78
C GLU A 466 -75.00 18.77 63.41
N PRO A 467 -75.51 19.91 62.89
CA PRO A 467 -74.68 21.05 62.49
C PRO A 467 -73.80 21.61 63.62
N GLU A 468 -74.17 21.37 64.88
CA GLU A 468 -73.45 21.79 66.07
C GLU A 468 -72.17 20.94 66.30
N GLU A 469 -72.16 19.64 65.94
CA GLU A 469 -70.97 18.77 66.05
C GLU A 469 -69.91 19.06 64.97
N LEU A 470 -70.32 19.39 63.74
CA LEU A 470 -69.37 19.74 62.68
C LEU A 470 -68.58 21.03 62.97
N ILE A 471 -69.20 21.94 63.72
CA ILE A 471 -68.80 23.34 63.84
C ILE A 471 -68.33 23.68 65.27
N GLY A 472 -68.69 22.85 66.26
CA GLY A 472 -68.38 23.03 67.68
C GLY A 472 -69.18 24.13 68.38
N LEU A 473 -70.17 24.73 67.71
CA LEU A 473 -70.84 25.96 68.14
C LEU A 473 -72.31 25.98 67.70
N ASP A 474 -73.20 26.37 68.63
CA ASP A 474 -74.59 26.73 68.28
C ASP A 474 -74.64 28.10 67.59
N MET A 475 -74.78 28.05 66.27
CA MET A 475 -74.93 29.21 65.38
C MET A 475 -76.32 29.84 65.40
N LYS A 476 -77.34 29.23 66.03
CA LYS A 476 -78.75 29.69 66.01
C LYS A 476 -79.22 30.27 67.33
N GLY A 477 -78.98 29.61 68.46
CA GLY A 477 -79.44 30.01 69.79
C GLY A 477 -78.41 30.79 70.62
N LEU A 478 -77.11 30.56 70.41
CA LEU A 478 -76.04 31.21 71.18
C LEU A 478 -75.34 32.32 70.38
N ILE A 479 -74.65 32.00 69.28
CA ILE A 479 -73.86 33.01 68.55
C ILE A 479 -74.73 34.06 67.86
N ARG A 480 -75.82 33.66 67.20
CA ARG A 480 -76.65 34.62 66.45
C ARG A 480 -77.39 35.62 67.36
N PRO A 481 -77.96 35.23 68.52
CA PRO A 481 -78.52 36.19 69.46
C PRO A 481 -77.48 37.08 70.12
N SER A 482 -76.28 36.58 70.46
CA SER A 482 -75.21 37.44 71.01
C SER A 482 -74.63 38.40 69.97
N LEU A 483 -74.44 37.96 68.71
CA LEU A 483 -74.11 38.88 67.61
C LEU A 483 -75.25 39.87 67.33
N ALA A 484 -76.52 39.48 67.48
CA ALA A 484 -77.65 40.41 67.39
C ALA A 484 -77.67 41.40 68.56
N GLN A 485 -77.30 40.99 69.77
CA GLN A 485 -77.19 41.87 70.93
C GLN A 485 -76.02 42.85 70.78
N ILE A 486 -74.85 42.39 70.32
CA ILE A 486 -73.70 43.26 70.01
C ILE A 486 -74.06 44.21 68.85
N LYS A 487 -74.71 43.72 67.80
CA LYS A 487 -75.23 44.54 66.70
C LYS A 487 -76.23 45.57 67.21
N ASN A 488 -77.15 45.21 68.11
CA ASN A 488 -78.14 46.13 68.66
C ASN A 488 -77.44 47.17 69.54
N VAL A 489 -76.59 46.79 70.51
CA VAL A 489 -75.82 47.76 71.32
C VAL A 489 -74.93 48.68 70.47
N MET A 490 -74.37 48.18 69.36
CA MET A 490 -73.63 49.01 68.41
C MET A 490 -74.56 49.87 67.52
N LEU A 491 -75.73 49.39 67.14
CA LEU A 491 -76.75 50.18 66.44
C LEU A 491 -77.33 51.26 67.33
N ASP A 492 -77.63 50.96 68.60
CA ASP A 492 -78.11 51.89 69.61
C ASP A 492 -77.06 52.97 69.84
N LYS A 493 -75.78 52.61 69.99
CA LYS A 493 -74.67 53.59 70.05
C LYS A 493 -74.50 54.38 68.76
N VAL A 494 -74.67 53.76 67.59
CA VAL A 494 -74.63 54.46 66.29
C VAL A 494 -75.87 55.32 66.09
N HIS A 495 -77.01 55.00 66.69
CA HIS A 495 -78.25 55.75 66.60
C HIS A 495 -78.28 56.90 67.60
N GLU A 496 -77.75 56.70 68.80
CA GLU A 496 -77.47 57.72 69.81
C GLU A 496 -76.40 58.69 69.31
N ALA A 497 -75.30 58.19 68.73
CA ALA A 497 -74.31 59.02 68.05
C ALA A 497 -74.88 59.73 66.82
N ARG A 498 -75.72 59.08 65.99
CA ARG A 498 -76.40 59.75 64.86
C ARG A 498 -77.42 60.77 65.30
N THR A 499 -78.16 60.54 66.38
CA THR A 499 -79.10 61.51 66.97
C THR A 499 -78.35 62.65 67.65
N SER A 500 -77.17 62.39 68.23
CA SER A 500 -76.26 63.44 68.71
C SER A 500 -75.68 64.26 67.56
N VAL A 501 -75.24 63.62 66.48
CA VAL A 501 -74.78 64.30 65.25
C VAL A 501 -75.93 65.06 64.57
N LEU A 502 -77.16 64.51 64.52
CA LEU A 502 -78.33 65.24 64.02
C LEU A 502 -78.65 66.45 64.89
N LYS A 503 -78.60 66.33 66.22
CA LYS A 503 -78.76 67.48 67.11
C LYS A 503 -77.67 68.52 66.91
N MET A 504 -76.40 68.11 66.81
CA MET A 504 -75.32 69.07 66.54
C MET A 504 -75.39 69.66 65.13
N LEU A 505 -75.96 68.95 64.14
CA LEU A 505 -76.24 69.49 62.80
C LEU A 505 -77.45 70.43 62.79
N ASP A 506 -78.50 70.15 63.56
CA ASP A 506 -79.65 71.05 63.75
C ASP A 506 -79.23 72.31 64.53
N GLU A 507 -78.34 72.16 65.53
CA GLU A 507 -77.71 73.26 66.29
C GLU A 507 -76.73 74.05 65.40
N GLU A 508 -75.89 73.38 64.62
CA GLU A 508 -74.96 73.99 63.63
C GLU A 508 -75.75 74.77 62.59
N ALA A 509 -76.73 74.16 61.91
CA ALA A 509 -77.58 74.82 60.92
C ALA A 509 -78.37 76.00 61.50
N LYS A 510 -78.85 75.89 62.76
CA LYS A 510 -79.49 77.01 63.44
C LYS A 510 -78.51 78.15 63.76
N THR A 511 -77.26 77.84 64.12
CA THR A 511 -76.22 78.87 64.27
C THR A 511 -75.75 79.42 62.92
N GLU A 512 -75.77 78.64 61.84
CA GLU A 512 -75.54 79.15 60.47
C GLU A 512 -76.67 80.09 60.02
N GLU A 513 -77.93 79.80 60.37
CA GLU A 513 -79.08 80.69 60.10
C GLU A 513 -78.98 81.98 60.92
N GLU A 514 -78.71 81.90 62.23
CA GLU A 514 -78.47 83.08 63.09
C GLU A 514 -77.25 83.92 62.63
N VAL A 515 -76.18 83.27 62.15
CA VAL A 515 -75.02 83.94 61.55
C VAL A 515 -75.37 84.54 60.18
N ALA A 516 -76.18 83.88 59.35
CA ALA A 516 -76.61 84.40 58.06
C ALA A 516 -77.52 85.62 58.21
N GLU A 517 -78.44 85.62 59.19
CA GLU A 517 -79.22 86.80 59.55
C GLU A 517 -78.30 87.95 60.03
N ALA A 518 -77.37 87.67 60.95
CA ALA A 518 -76.43 88.68 61.46
C ALA A 518 -75.48 89.22 60.39
N VAL A 519 -75.04 88.39 59.44
CA VAL A 519 -74.25 88.80 58.26
C VAL A 519 -75.11 89.65 57.31
N GLY A 520 -76.37 89.28 57.08
CA GLY A 520 -77.31 90.09 56.31
C GLY A 520 -77.57 91.46 56.94
N GLU A 521 -77.77 91.52 58.27
CA GLU A 521 -77.88 92.79 58.99
C GLU A 521 -76.60 93.63 58.84
N LEU A 522 -75.43 93.01 59.00
CA LEU A 522 -74.13 93.64 58.77
C LEU A 522 -73.98 94.17 57.34
N GLU A 523 -74.33 93.42 56.30
CA GLU A 523 -74.29 93.90 54.91
C GLU A 523 -75.21 95.11 54.71
N THR A 524 -76.40 95.16 55.33
CA THR A 524 -77.23 96.38 55.25
C THR A 524 -76.65 97.55 56.06
N LEU A 525 -75.91 97.28 57.13
CA LEU A 525 -75.24 98.30 57.95
C LEU A 525 -74.00 98.85 57.25
N GLU A 526 -73.14 97.99 56.71
CA GLU A 526 -72.03 98.37 55.83
C GLU A 526 -72.54 99.12 54.59
N GLY A 527 -73.65 98.69 53.98
CA GLY A 527 -74.31 99.42 52.89
C GLY A 527 -74.76 100.82 53.29
N LYS A 528 -75.29 101.01 54.52
CA LYS A 528 -75.65 102.33 55.07
C LYS A 528 -74.39 103.17 55.37
N VAL A 529 -73.37 102.58 55.99
CA VAL A 529 -72.09 103.24 56.31
C VAL A 529 -71.39 103.67 55.03
N LYS A 530 -71.21 102.78 54.06
CA LYS A 530 -70.61 103.07 52.75
C LYS A 530 -71.35 104.17 52.00
N LYS A 531 -72.68 104.20 52.05
CA LYS A 531 -73.48 105.27 51.44
C LYS A 531 -73.32 106.62 52.17
N GLN A 532 -73.08 106.62 53.48
CA GLN A 532 -72.69 107.82 54.22
C GLN A 532 -71.22 108.22 53.96
N GLU A 533 -70.30 107.26 53.80
CA GLU A 533 -68.91 107.54 53.40
C GLU A 533 -68.84 108.13 51.99
N GLU A 534 -69.62 107.62 51.04
CA GLU A 534 -69.71 108.15 49.67
C GLU A 534 -70.28 109.57 49.70
N GLY A 535 -71.29 109.84 50.52
CA GLY A 535 -71.80 111.20 50.76
C GLY A 535 -70.76 112.13 51.42
N TYR A 536 -70.04 111.64 52.43
CA TYR A 536 -68.98 112.39 53.10
C TYR A 536 -67.79 112.65 52.17
N LYS A 537 -67.38 111.67 51.36
CA LYS A 537 -66.34 111.82 50.32
C LYS A 537 -66.78 112.81 49.24
N ALA A 538 -68.06 112.81 48.83
CA ALA A 538 -68.58 113.77 47.86
C ALA A 538 -68.57 115.21 48.42
N GLU A 539 -69.06 115.43 49.64
CA GLU A 539 -69.07 116.77 50.25
C GLU A 539 -67.65 117.23 50.62
N LYS A 540 -66.78 116.31 51.06
CA LYS A 540 -65.34 116.57 51.25
C LYS A 540 -64.68 116.97 49.94
N ALA A 541 -64.87 116.22 48.85
CA ALA A 541 -64.28 116.53 47.55
C ALA A 541 -64.80 117.88 46.99
N ARG A 542 -66.08 118.20 47.23
CA ARG A 542 -66.66 119.53 46.92
C ARG A 542 -66.03 120.65 47.76
N MET A 543 -65.74 120.41 49.03
CA MET A 543 -65.03 121.35 49.89
C MET A 543 -63.56 121.51 49.47
N GLU A 544 -62.87 120.41 49.18
CA GLU A 544 -61.49 120.40 48.67
C GLU A 544 -61.39 121.10 47.31
N ALA A 545 -62.36 120.93 46.40
CA ALA A 545 -62.41 121.66 45.14
C ALA A 545 -62.56 123.18 45.35
N SER A 546 -63.42 123.62 46.27
CA SER A 546 -63.55 125.05 46.61
C SER A 546 -62.33 125.60 47.38
N MET A 547 -61.58 124.75 48.09
CA MET A 547 -60.31 125.12 48.71
C MET A 547 -59.18 125.22 47.67
N ALA A 548 -59.16 124.34 46.66
CA ALA A 548 -58.21 124.37 45.55
C ALA A 548 -58.46 125.54 44.59
N GLU A 549 -59.72 125.90 44.34
CA GLU A 549 -60.08 127.14 43.65
C GLU A 549 -59.55 128.37 44.41
N LYS A 550 -59.68 128.39 45.75
CA LYS A 550 -59.16 129.47 46.58
C LYS A 550 -57.63 129.48 46.65
N SER A 551 -56.97 128.33 46.73
CA SER A 551 -55.49 128.27 46.72
C SER A 551 -54.94 128.71 45.37
N SER A 552 -55.50 128.23 44.25
CA SER A 552 -55.08 128.66 42.91
C SER A 552 -55.20 130.19 42.70
N ASN A 553 -56.21 130.83 43.30
CA ASN A 553 -56.33 132.29 43.31
C ASN A 553 -55.30 132.99 44.23
N VAL A 554 -54.81 132.33 45.29
CA VAL A 554 -53.68 132.82 46.10
C VAL A 554 -52.36 132.64 45.34
N ASP A 555 -52.12 131.44 44.80
CA ASP A 555 -50.93 131.09 44.02
C ASP A 555 -50.73 132.06 42.84
N ALA A 556 -51.81 132.40 42.12
CA ALA A 556 -51.79 133.37 41.02
C ALA A 556 -51.52 134.83 41.45
N VAL A 557 -51.74 135.17 42.72
CA VAL A 557 -51.37 136.47 43.29
C VAL A 557 -49.93 136.45 43.78
N GLU A 558 -49.47 135.35 44.40
CA GLU A 558 -48.06 135.17 44.78
C GLU A 558 -47.14 135.15 43.55
N GLU A 559 -47.54 134.51 42.44
CA GLU A 559 -46.79 134.51 41.19
C GLU A 559 -46.63 135.92 40.61
N GLN A 560 -47.66 136.77 40.69
CA GLN A 560 -47.57 138.18 40.26
C GLN A 560 -46.60 138.99 41.13
N VAL A 561 -46.57 138.75 42.45
CA VAL A 561 -45.60 139.36 43.38
C VAL A 561 -44.17 138.85 43.11
N LEU A 562 -44.01 137.56 42.84
CA LEU A 562 -42.73 136.94 42.49
C LEU A 562 -42.19 137.41 41.14
N HIS A 563 -43.02 137.54 40.10
CA HIS A 563 -42.60 138.01 38.78
C HIS A 563 -42.12 139.47 38.83
N LEU A 564 -42.81 140.32 39.60
CA LEU A 564 -42.38 141.71 39.83
C LEU A 564 -41.06 141.79 40.60
N ARG A 565 -40.84 140.94 41.61
CA ARG A 565 -39.53 140.82 42.28
C ARG A 565 -38.43 140.30 41.35
N SER A 566 -38.73 139.26 40.58
CA SER A 566 -37.78 138.58 39.68
C SER A 566 -37.25 139.53 38.59
N LYS A 567 -38.13 140.30 37.93
CA LYS A 567 -37.72 141.28 36.90
C LYS A 567 -36.71 142.30 37.41
N VAL A 568 -36.93 142.84 38.61
CA VAL A 568 -36.01 143.81 39.24
C VAL A 568 -34.65 143.19 39.55
N LEU A 569 -34.62 141.89 39.90
CA LEU A 569 -33.39 141.13 40.15
C LEU A 569 -32.61 140.85 38.86
N VAL A 570 -33.29 140.38 37.80
CA VAL A 570 -32.67 140.04 36.51
C VAL A 570 -32.12 141.26 35.78
N ASP A 571 -32.77 142.44 35.87
CA ASP A 571 -32.24 143.70 35.30
C ASP A 571 -30.98 144.21 36.04
N LEU A 572 -30.75 143.76 37.28
CA LEU A 572 -29.51 144.00 38.04
C LEU A 572 -28.42 142.98 37.66
N GLU A 573 -28.72 141.68 37.70
CA GLU A 573 -27.75 140.61 37.39
C GLU A 573 -27.24 140.66 35.95
N THR A 574 -28.12 140.93 34.98
CA THR A 574 -27.72 141.06 33.56
C THR A 574 -26.95 142.34 33.26
N ARG A 575 -26.86 143.28 34.21
CA ARG A 575 -25.96 144.44 34.17
C ARG A 575 -24.59 144.13 34.82
N THR A 576 -24.57 143.51 35.99
CA THR A 576 -23.30 143.15 36.67
C THR A 576 -22.51 142.09 35.91
N GLY A 577 -23.19 141.08 35.35
CA GLY A 577 -22.56 140.03 34.53
C GLY A 577 -21.91 140.57 33.25
N ARG A 578 -22.59 141.47 32.52
CA ARG A 578 -22.04 142.13 31.32
C ARG A 578 -20.79 142.96 31.61
N ASN A 579 -20.68 143.54 32.80
CA ASN A 579 -19.48 144.28 33.20
C ASN A 579 -18.33 143.32 33.55
N HIS A 580 -18.58 142.23 34.29
CA HIS A 580 -17.56 141.22 34.61
C HIS A 580 -16.99 140.56 33.35
N GLN A 581 -17.84 140.12 32.43
CA GLN A 581 -17.42 139.43 31.21
C GLN A 581 -16.54 140.31 30.31
N ARG A 582 -16.82 141.62 30.28
CA ARG A 582 -16.05 142.62 29.51
C ARG A 582 -14.71 142.98 30.16
N LEU A 583 -14.61 142.86 31.48
CA LEU A 583 -13.37 143.04 32.23
C LEU A 583 -12.42 141.85 31.97
N ALA A 584 -12.93 140.62 32.10
CA ALA A 584 -12.18 139.39 31.83
C ALA A 584 -11.71 139.27 30.36
N GLN A 585 -12.47 139.80 29.39
CA GLN A 585 -12.04 139.86 27.98
C GLN A 585 -10.83 140.78 27.80
N LEU A 586 -10.85 141.99 28.37
CA LEU A 586 -9.73 142.92 28.29
C LEU A 586 -8.48 142.41 29.02
N GLU A 587 -8.65 141.70 30.16
CA GLU A 587 -7.53 141.06 30.86
C GLU A 587 -6.90 139.93 30.04
N ALA A 588 -7.69 139.17 29.27
CA ALA A 588 -7.18 138.12 28.37
C ALA A 588 -6.48 138.69 27.13
N GLU A 589 -7.04 139.73 26.49
CA GLU A 589 -6.43 140.41 25.34
C GLU A 589 -5.07 141.03 25.71
N LEU A 590 -4.98 141.72 26.86
CA LEU A 590 -3.74 142.30 27.38
C LEU A 590 -2.73 141.23 27.84
N GLY A 591 -3.19 140.00 28.13
CA GLY A 591 -2.34 138.83 28.32
C GLY A 591 -1.70 138.35 27.02
N LEU A 592 -2.52 138.18 25.98
CA LEU A 592 -2.07 137.73 24.65
C LEU A 592 -1.11 138.73 24.00
N GLU A 593 -1.42 140.03 24.01
CA GLU A 593 -0.52 141.07 23.48
C GLU A 593 0.85 141.06 24.16
N ARG A 594 0.92 140.70 25.46
CA ARG A 594 2.20 140.57 26.18
C ARG A 594 2.98 139.32 25.76
N GLU A 595 2.32 138.17 25.62
CA GLU A 595 3.00 136.96 25.13
C GLU A 595 3.47 137.13 23.69
N GLU A 596 2.67 137.75 22.82
CA GLU A 596 3.08 138.09 21.44
C GLU A 596 4.24 139.08 21.41
N HIS A 597 4.22 140.15 22.22
CA HIS A 597 5.35 141.08 22.32
C HIS A 597 6.62 140.42 22.89
N GLU A 598 6.51 139.53 23.87
CA GLU A 598 7.68 138.83 24.43
C GLU A 598 8.26 137.81 23.42
N GLN A 599 7.41 137.08 22.70
CA GLN A 599 7.82 136.19 21.61
C GLN A 599 8.43 136.96 20.44
N ALA A 600 7.82 138.07 20.01
CA ALA A 600 8.37 138.93 18.97
C ALA A 600 9.71 139.56 19.38
N SER A 601 9.86 139.97 20.64
CA SER A 601 11.13 140.48 21.16
C SER A 601 12.24 139.43 21.13
N LYS A 602 11.93 138.17 21.53
CA LYS A 602 12.85 137.03 21.43
C LYS A 602 13.21 136.73 19.97
N ALA A 603 12.23 136.63 19.08
CA ALA A 603 12.45 136.38 17.65
C ALA A 603 13.25 137.50 16.96
N ILE A 604 13.06 138.76 17.35
CA ILE A 604 13.88 139.89 16.87
C ILE A 604 15.32 139.78 17.41
N SER A 605 15.51 139.39 18.68
CA SER A 605 16.84 139.18 19.27
C SER A 605 17.59 138.02 18.60
N GLU A 606 16.92 136.89 18.36
CA GLU A 606 17.45 135.75 17.62
C GLU A 606 17.74 136.10 16.15
N SER A 607 16.86 136.87 15.50
CA SER A 607 17.08 137.37 14.14
C SER A 607 18.26 138.33 14.04
N ILE A 608 18.48 139.20 15.04
CA ILE A 608 19.64 140.09 15.10
C ILE A 608 20.93 139.29 15.36
N MET A 609 20.91 138.31 16.28
CA MET A 609 22.06 137.42 16.48
C MET A 609 22.36 136.57 15.24
N GLY A 610 21.33 136.03 14.59
CA GLY A 610 21.43 135.29 13.34
C GLY A 610 21.93 136.14 12.17
N ALA A 611 21.51 137.40 12.07
CA ALA A 611 22.01 138.35 11.08
C ALA A 611 23.46 138.77 11.36
N LEU A 612 23.88 138.88 12.63
CA LEU A 612 25.27 139.10 13.02
C LEU A 612 26.16 137.89 12.72
N HIS A 613 25.66 136.66 12.96
CA HIS A 613 26.33 135.44 12.53
C HIS A 613 26.43 135.39 10.99
N ALA A 614 25.32 135.57 10.28
CA ALA A 614 25.30 135.60 8.82
C ALA A 614 26.17 136.72 8.21
N LEU A 615 26.39 137.84 8.91
CA LEU A 615 27.35 138.88 8.49
C LEU A 615 28.81 138.51 8.78
N ALA A 616 29.09 137.68 9.79
CA ALA A 616 30.40 137.06 9.98
C ALA A 616 30.63 135.97 8.91
N ASP A 617 29.70 135.03 8.80
CA ASP A 617 29.72 133.92 7.85
C ASP A 617 29.81 134.44 6.41
N HIS A 618 29.00 135.42 6.01
CA HIS A 618 29.06 136.01 4.66
C HIS A 618 30.34 136.84 4.43
N LYS A 619 30.98 137.35 5.48
CA LYS A 619 32.31 137.99 5.39
C LYS A 619 33.43 136.97 5.22
N GLU A 620 33.21 135.70 5.58
CA GLU A 620 34.11 134.59 5.24
C GLU A 620 33.72 133.93 3.90
N GLU A 621 32.44 133.81 3.59
CA GLU A 621 31.94 133.23 2.34
C GLU A 621 32.18 134.15 1.14
N VAL A 622 32.16 135.49 1.29
CA VAL A 622 32.62 136.40 0.22
C VAL A 622 34.12 136.30 0.01
N LYS A 623 34.93 136.03 1.04
CA LYS A 623 36.35 135.69 0.85
C LYS A 623 36.47 134.39 0.04
N ARG A 624 35.67 133.37 0.37
CA ARG A 624 35.71 132.02 -0.24
C ARG A 624 35.14 131.95 -1.66
N ARG A 625 34.00 132.59 -1.95
CA ARG A 625 33.33 132.50 -3.27
C ARG A 625 33.90 133.42 -4.36
N LEU A 626 34.71 134.40 -3.98
CA LEU A 626 35.63 135.05 -4.93
C LEU A 626 36.70 134.07 -5.48
N GLU A 627 36.88 132.92 -4.83
CA GLU A 627 37.73 131.82 -5.30
C GLU A 627 36.93 130.80 -6.16
N GLU A 628 35.65 130.58 -5.83
CA GLU A 628 34.80 129.49 -6.37
C GLU A 628 33.96 129.82 -7.63
N PHE A 629 33.59 131.09 -7.88
CA PHE A 629 32.83 131.48 -9.11
C PHE A 629 33.59 131.19 -10.43
N ARG A 630 34.84 130.75 -10.35
CA ARG A 630 35.72 130.42 -11.48
C ARG A 630 35.40 129.11 -12.23
N GLU A 631 34.52 128.22 -11.75
CA GLU A 631 34.54 126.81 -12.20
C GLU A 631 33.40 126.25 -13.12
N GLN A 632 32.10 126.43 -12.84
CA GLN A 632 31.19 125.24 -12.93
C GLN A 632 30.07 125.11 -14.02
N CYS A 633 29.92 125.98 -15.03
CA CYS A 633 28.73 125.99 -15.92
C CYS A 633 28.55 124.77 -16.89
N LEU A 634 28.04 123.59 -16.43
CA LEU A 634 28.28 122.28 -17.13
C LEU A 634 27.22 121.11 -17.24
N GLN A 635 26.08 120.99 -16.53
CA GLN A 635 25.43 119.64 -16.26
C GLN A 635 24.11 119.20 -16.98
N LYS A 636 23.80 117.86 -16.96
CA LYS A 636 22.86 117.08 -17.85
C LYS A 636 22.63 115.59 -17.41
N ARG A 637 21.56 114.78 -17.69
CA ARG A 637 20.15 115.01 -18.18
C ARG A 637 19.10 113.83 -18.19
N ASP A 638 19.41 112.52 -18.37
CA ASP A 638 18.62 111.62 -19.30
C ASP A 638 17.97 110.26 -18.79
N LYS A 639 16.89 109.77 -19.49
CA LYS A 639 16.35 108.36 -19.69
C LYS A 639 15.23 107.71 -18.79
N LEU A 640 14.62 106.57 -19.25
CA LEU A 640 13.24 106.06 -18.94
C LEU A 640 12.94 104.52 -19.15
N LEU A 641 11.96 103.96 -18.37
CA LEU A 641 10.82 103.00 -18.66
C LEU A 641 10.91 101.45 -19.00
N SER A 642 10.03 100.65 -18.33
CA SER A 642 9.04 99.60 -18.82
C SER A 642 9.26 98.04 -18.84
N LEU A 643 8.11 97.29 -18.83
CA LEU A 643 7.75 95.88 -19.29
C LEU A 643 7.62 94.63 -18.31
N PRO A 644 6.46 93.89 -18.32
CA PRO A 644 6.16 92.53 -17.72
C PRO A 644 5.50 91.50 -18.73
N GLU A 645 4.94 90.28 -18.48
CA GLU A 645 5.06 89.11 -17.53
C GLU A 645 4.08 87.94 -17.96
N PRO A 646 4.46 86.61 -17.90
CA PRO A 646 3.54 85.45 -17.83
C PRO A 646 4.08 84.20 -17.06
N MET A 647 3.39 83.03 -17.11
CA MET A 647 3.89 81.73 -16.57
C MET A 647 4.66 80.86 -17.58
N GLN A 648 5.93 80.54 -17.30
CA GLN A 648 6.62 79.29 -17.66
C GLN A 648 7.80 79.03 -16.70
#